data_AF-A0A7M7Q1Z8-F1
#
_entry.id   AF-A0A7M7Q1Z8-F1
#
_cell.length_a   1.000
_cell.length_b   1.000
_cell.length_c   1.000
_cell.angle_alpha   90.00
_cell.angle_beta   90.00
_cell.angle_gamma   90.00
#
_symmetry.space_group_name_H-M   'P 1'
#
loop_
_entity.id
_entity.type
_entity.pdbx_description
1 polymer ?
#
loop_
_entity_poly.entity_id
_entity_poly.type
_entity_poly.pdbx_seq_one_letter_code
_entity_poly.pdbx_strand_id
1 'polypeptide(L)'
;MRLTDLEELSFRGSTVCHICRKPIKNDELAVRDHCHLTGRFRGAAHNSCNLNYKDSRFVPVIFHNLNYDTHFILKEIATSTIMTGRVSLIPHNKEKYISFTKFIDDCDISFRFIDSWRFLPSSLEKLASYLETVPIAVNEFKTDGFTDEQINLLRRKGVFPYDFVDGLDKLMTTKLPEKNEFYNKLTDSHIIDEDYHHAVTVWNMFSTRTLGEYSDLYLKTDVLLLADVFESFRETSLKAYSLCPTHFYTTPGLTFSAALKMTKVELELLTDIDMLMFIEAGIRGGISQCCNRYAKANNPYMGSSYDKKQKTKTLLYFDINNLYGWAMVQYLPVGKFKWIEYETNSNFFNAPPDSDTGYFAEVDLEYPEEIHDDHQDLPFCAEHRTPPGSKQKKLLTTLNDKKRYVIHYLALKQVLDNGLRLKKVHRILSFEQKPWLKPYVEFNTEKRKQAKNEFEKLFYKLLINAVYGKCIERERSRVDVRLVNKFTGRYGAEARIAQPNFHSCAIFDENLVAIQLKRTSITIKKPIYVGLSILDMSKTLLYDFHYSYMKRRLGEKCKLLYTDTDSLIYEVDDVDMYKIMKEDLHKFDTSDYKENNQFGIPRVNKKVPGLMKDECNGKIMTEFIGLRSKMYSILIDGSETVKKAKGIKSSVVKKTITFEDYRKCLEEQIIVKREQCNIRSKLHIVHTEKQNKIALSPHDDKRYLLPHSTDTLPWGHYRIIEEQMALAVSQMEEDEKMADTRGERVGEMELEKGYEATNTKEESERAMERGSELSNENSAARVGMTLYGDTGEQIFIEYDVCEELMHEWNPSMEGASSNRRDILQEAMEGADIVVGNGLYEPTHHGEKHIRAVELENYLPLEKKPRLT
;
A
#
# COMPACT_ATOMS: atom_id res chain seq x y z
N MET A 1 -32.02 40.57 -6.85
CA MET A 1 -30.72 41.16 -6.47
C MET A 1 -30.63 42.55 -7.09
N ARG A 2 -30.23 43.57 -6.32
CA ARG A 2 -30.02 44.94 -6.83
C ARG A 2 -28.51 45.16 -6.97
N LEU A 3 -28.04 45.29 -8.20
CA LEU A 3 -26.64 45.58 -8.51
C LEU A 3 -26.34 47.05 -8.26
N THR A 4 -25.10 47.36 -7.89
CA THR A 4 -24.58 48.73 -7.95
C THR A 4 -24.41 49.16 -9.42
N ASP A 5 -24.36 50.47 -9.68
CA ASP A 5 -24.22 50.98 -11.06
C ASP A 5 -22.93 50.48 -11.73
N LEU A 6 -21.84 50.35 -10.97
CA LEU A 6 -20.57 49.78 -11.43
C LEU A 6 -20.69 48.29 -11.79
N GLU A 7 -21.41 47.51 -10.99
CA GLU A 7 -21.63 46.08 -11.25
C GLU A 7 -22.57 45.86 -12.46
N GLU A 8 -23.58 46.71 -12.64
CA GLU A 8 -24.48 46.65 -13.80
C GLU A 8 -23.73 47.06 -15.09
N LEU A 9 -22.86 48.07 -15.04
CA LEU A 9 -21.94 48.39 -16.15
C LEU A 9 -21.00 47.22 -16.46
N SER A 10 -20.40 46.61 -15.43
CA SER A 10 -19.55 45.44 -15.58
C SER A 10 -20.29 44.26 -16.21
N PHE A 11 -21.52 43.99 -15.78
CA PHE A 11 -22.37 42.93 -16.35
C PHE A 11 -22.69 43.18 -17.83
N ARG A 12 -23.13 44.40 -18.18
CA ARG A 12 -23.47 44.76 -19.58
C ARG A 12 -22.26 44.75 -20.51
N GLY A 13 -21.08 45.10 -20.00
CA GLY A 13 -19.83 45.07 -20.76
C GLY A 13 -19.15 43.69 -20.82
N SER A 14 -19.62 42.71 -20.05
CA SER A 14 -18.98 41.40 -19.96
C SER A 14 -19.32 40.52 -21.17
N THR A 15 -18.32 40.17 -21.96
CA THR A 15 -18.43 39.21 -23.08
C THR A 15 -17.94 37.80 -22.72
N VAL A 16 -17.49 37.59 -21.48
CA VAL A 16 -16.88 36.34 -21.01
C VAL A 16 -17.55 35.90 -19.72
N CYS A 17 -17.90 34.62 -19.65
CA CYS A 17 -18.46 34.01 -18.45
C CYS A 17 -17.38 33.90 -17.37
N HIS A 18 -17.59 34.49 -16.19
CA HIS A 18 -16.59 34.50 -15.12
C HIS A 18 -16.32 33.10 -14.53
N ILE A 19 -17.27 32.16 -14.65
CA ILE A 19 -17.16 30.77 -14.14
C ILE A 19 -16.28 29.91 -15.02
N CYS A 20 -16.66 29.76 -16.30
CA CYS A 20 -15.97 28.86 -17.23
C CYS A 20 -14.88 29.57 -18.06
N ARG A 21 -14.82 30.91 -17.99
CA ARG A 21 -13.91 31.78 -18.73
C ARG A 21 -14.01 31.65 -20.26
N LYS A 22 -15.14 31.16 -20.76
CA LYS A 22 -15.46 31.10 -22.20
C LYS A 22 -16.27 32.33 -22.62
N PRO A 23 -16.19 32.75 -23.90
CA PRO A 23 -17.05 33.81 -24.43
C PRO A 23 -18.53 33.46 -24.23
N ILE A 24 -19.34 34.47 -23.89
CA ILE A 24 -20.79 34.40 -23.96
C ILE A 24 -21.14 34.84 -25.37
N LYS A 25 -21.65 33.91 -26.18
CA LYS A 25 -22.02 34.24 -27.56
C LYS A 25 -23.27 35.12 -27.58
N ASN A 26 -23.46 35.88 -28.65
CA ASN A 26 -24.59 36.82 -28.77
C ASN A 26 -25.97 36.12 -28.74
N ASP A 27 -26.03 34.82 -29.05
CA ASP A 27 -27.20 33.96 -28.98
C ASP A 27 -27.44 33.33 -27.59
N GLU A 28 -26.48 33.44 -26.67
CA GLU A 28 -26.56 32.89 -25.31
C GLU A 28 -26.99 33.98 -24.31
N LEU A 29 -27.99 33.66 -23.47
CA LEU A 29 -28.45 34.60 -22.44
C LEU A 29 -27.46 34.64 -21.26
N ALA A 30 -26.79 35.78 -21.09
CA ALA A 30 -25.94 36.07 -19.93
C ALA A 30 -26.81 36.22 -18.67
N VAL A 31 -26.46 35.50 -17.60
CA VAL A 31 -27.12 35.59 -16.29
C VAL A 31 -26.22 36.24 -15.26
N ARG A 32 -26.84 36.83 -14.23
CA ARG A 32 -26.16 37.49 -13.11
C ARG A 32 -25.89 36.48 -12.00
N ASP A 33 -24.66 35.97 -11.93
CA ASP A 33 -24.26 35.08 -10.84
C ASP A 33 -23.92 35.87 -9.58
N HIS A 34 -24.29 35.31 -8.44
CA HIS A 34 -24.06 35.92 -7.13
C HIS A 34 -23.79 34.86 -6.08
N CYS A 35 -23.09 35.26 -5.02
CA CYS A 35 -22.85 34.40 -3.87
C CYS A 35 -24.15 34.20 -3.09
N HIS A 36 -24.62 32.97 -2.91
CA HIS A 36 -25.84 32.71 -2.14
C HIS A 36 -25.65 32.89 -0.63
N LEU A 37 -24.42 33.04 -0.14
CA LEU A 37 -24.11 33.34 1.26
C LEU A 37 -24.05 34.83 1.56
N THR A 38 -23.38 35.61 0.71
CA THR A 38 -23.14 37.05 0.96
C THR A 38 -24.03 37.97 0.12
N GLY A 39 -24.74 37.41 -0.86
CA GLY A 39 -25.52 38.17 -1.84
C GLY A 39 -24.67 38.99 -2.82
N ARG A 40 -23.33 38.93 -2.76
CA ARG A 40 -22.44 39.75 -3.61
C ARG A 40 -22.40 39.26 -5.05
N PHE A 41 -22.38 40.20 -5.99
CA PHE A 41 -22.27 39.91 -7.42
C PHE A 41 -20.88 39.34 -7.72
N ARG A 42 -20.82 38.29 -8.53
CA ARG A 42 -19.55 37.67 -8.93
C ARG A 42 -19.18 37.97 -10.38
N GLY A 43 -20.18 38.07 -11.25
CA GLY A 43 -19.97 38.40 -12.66
C GLY A 43 -21.06 37.85 -13.57
N ALA A 44 -20.97 38.19 -14.85
CA ALA A 44 -21.79 37.55 -15.88
C ALA A 44 -21.40 36.07 -16.03
N ALA A 45 -22.38 35.21 -16.25
CA ALA A 45 -22.17 33.78 -16.47
C ALA A 45 -23.10 33.22 -17.54
N HIS A 46 -22.74 32.08 -18.14
CA HIS A 46 -23.69 31.26 -18.87
C HIS A 46 -24.78 30.76 -17.92
N ASN A 47 -26.03 30.68 -18.39
CA ASN A 47 -27.13 30.12 -17.59
C ASN A 47 -26.80 28.70 -17.08
N SER A 48 -26.24 27.85 -17.95
CA SER A 48 -25.80 26.50 -17.59
C SER A 48 -24.66 26.49 -16.56
N CYS A 49 -23.70 27.41 -16.65
CA CYS A 49 -22.62 27.52 -15.67
C CYS A 49 -23.16 27.96 -14.31
N ASN A 50 -24.05 28.95 -14.28
CA ASN A 50 -24.70 29.45 -13.06
C ASN A 50 -25.50 28.34 -12.36
N LEU A 51 -26.30 27.57 -13.11
CA LEU A 51 -27.07 26.44 -12.56
C LEU A 51 -26.20 25.32 -11.99
N ASN A 52 -25.02 25.10 -12.57
CA ASN A 52 -24.08 24.08 -12.12
C ASN A 52 -23.11 24.58 -11.04
N TYR A 53 -23.04 25.89 -10.80
CA TYR A 53 -22.16 26.46 -9.80
C TYR A 53 -22.70 26.15 -8.40
N LYS A 54 -21.90 25.45 -7.60
CA LYS A 54 -22.27 25.08 -6.23
C LYS A 54 -21.40 25.85 -5.25
N ASP A 55 -22.04 26.66 -4.42
CA ASP A 55 -21.38 27.30 -3.30
C ASP A 55 -20.87 26.26 -2.31
N SER A 56 -19.60 26.37 -1.94
CA SER A 56 -19.04 25.57 -0.86
C SER A 56 -19.48 26.14 0.47
N ARG A 57 -20.40 25.45 1.14
CA ARG A 57 -20.89 25.82 2.48
C ARG A 57 -20.20 25.00 3.58
N PHE A 58 -18.87 25.04 3.58
CA PHE A 58 -18.09 24.37 4.62
C PHE A 58 -16.81 25.14 4.98
N VAL A 59 -16.39 25.02 6.23
CA VAL A 59 -15.09 25.46 6.73
C VAL A 59 -14.16 24.24 6.78
N PRO A 60 -13.04 24.24 6.05
CA PRO A 60 -12.06 23.17 6.16
C PRO A 60 -11.31 23.29 7.50
N VAL A 61 -11.27 22.19 8.26
CA VAL A 61 -10.46 22.04 9.47
C VAL A 61 -9.32 21.08 9.15
N ILE A 62 -8.09 21.56 9.25
CA ILE A 62 -6.91 20.86 8.73
C ILE A 62 -6.13 20.27 9.90
N PHE A 63 -5.92 18.96 9.85
CA PHE A 63 -5.03 18.24 10.76
C PHE A 63 -3.83 17.69 9.98
N HIS A 64 -2.73 17.40 10.67
CA HIS A 64 -1.59 16.73 10.07
C HIS A 64 -1.49 15.32 10.66
N ASN A 65 -1.92 14.31 9.90
CA ASN A 65 -2.18 12.94 10.34
C ASN A 65 -3.48 12.77 11.16
N LEU A 66 -4.59 13.29 10.60
CA LEU A 66 -5.95 13.29 11.20
C LEU A 66 -6.39 11.95 11.80
N ASN A 67 -5.95 10.81 11.23
CA ASN A 67 -6.37 9.50 11.73
C ASN A 67 -6.03 9.29 13.21
N TYR A 68 -4.94 9.88 13.71
CA TYR A 68 -4.57 9.80 15.12
C TYR A 68 -5.54 10.61 15.99
N ASP A 69 -5.69 11.90 15.69
CA ASP A 69 -6.50 12.84 16.48
C ASP A 69 -8.00 12.48 16.49
N THR A 70 -8.47 11.90 15.38
CA THR A 70 -9.84 11.40 15.24
C THR A 70 -10.26 10.51 16.40
N HIS A 71 -9.35 9.68 16.93
CA HIS A 71 -9.69 8.76 18.01
C HIS A 71 -10.13 9.49 19.28
N PHE A 72 -9.57 10.67 19.55
CA PHE A 72 -9.86 11.48 20.73
C PHE A 72 -11.05 12.43 20.52
N ILE A 73 -11.19 13.01 19.32
CA ILE A 73 -12.19 14.08 19.09
C ILE A 73 -13.52 13.60 18.51
N LEU A 74 -13.54 12.47 17.80
CA LEU A 74 -14.73 12.07 17.02
C LEU A 74 -15.92 11.75 17.92
N LYS A 75 -15.66 11.15 19.09
CA LYS A 75 -16.68 10.86 20.10
C LYS A 75 -17.41 12.14 20.48
N GLU A 76 -16.66 13.12 21.00
CA GLU A 76 -17.19 14.41 21.42
C GLU A 76 -17.91 15.14 20.28
N ILE A 77 -17.38 15.11 19.05
CA ILE A 77 -18.03 15.73 17.89
C ILE A 77 -19.36 15.03 17.52
N ALA A 78 -19.42 13.71 17.65
CA ALA A 78 -20.60 12.91 17.31
C ALA A 78 -21.70 12.97 18.39
N THR A 79 -21.31 13.10 19.66
CA THR A 79 -22.23 13.15 20.81
C THR A 79 -22.45 14.55 21.36
N SER A 80 -21.82 15.58 20.78
CA SER A 80 -21.91 16.97 21.27
C SER A 80 -23.35 17.44 21.41
N THR A 81 -23.67 17.97 22.58
CA THR A 81 -24.92 18.69 22.88
C THR A 81 -24.84 20.17 22.50
N ILE A 82 -23.63 20.72 22.34
CA ILE A 82 -23.39 22.12 21.96
C ILE A 82 -23.46 22.29 20.44
N MET A 83 -22.78 21.41 19.71
CA MET A 83 -22.83 21.36 18.24
C MET A 83 -23.73 20.21 17.82
N THR A 84 -25.04 20.37 17.93
CA THR A 84 -25.99 19.32 17.49
C THR A 84 -25.93 19.16 15.96
N GLY A 85 -26.26 17.95 15.50
CA GLY A 85 -26.34 17.64 14.08
C GLY A 85 -25.49 16.44 13.66
N ARG A 86 -25.71 15.99 12.42
CA ARG A 86 -25.18 14.71 11.92
C ARG A 86 -23.69 14.78 11.57
N VAL A 87 -23.00 13.65 11.72
CA VAL A 87 -21.64 13.43 11.20
C VAL A 87 -21.70 12.57 9.95
N SER A 88 -21.11 13.03 8.85
CA SER A 88 -20.92 12.23 7.63
C SER A 88 -19.48 11.76 7.53
N LEU A 89 -19.28 10.47 7.28
CA LEU A 89 -17.96 9.85 7.18
C LEU A 89 -17.59 9.53 5.74
N ILE A 90 -16.29 9.59 5.44
CA ILE A 90 -15.66 8.90 4.32
C ILE A 90 -14.75 7.82 4.92
N PRO A 91 -15.30 6.63 5.24
CA PRO A 91 -14.56 5.61 5.98
C PRO A 91 -13.58 4.84 5.11
N HIS A 92 -12.46 4.45 5.72
CA HIS A 92 -11.60 3.38 5.22
C HIS A 92 -11.96 2.05 5.89
N ASN A 93 -12.20 2.08 7.20
CA ASN A 93 -12.77 0.98 7.97
C ASN A 93 -13.64 1.56 9.11
N LYS A 94 -14.04 0.74 10.08
CA LYS A 94 -14.88 1.19 11.21
C LYS A 94 -14.21 2.27 12.08
N GLU A 95 -12.89 2.39 12.13
CA GLU A 95 -12.17 3.33 13.03
C GLU A 95 -11.36 4.41 12.30
N LYS A 96 -10.98 4.17 11.05
CA LYS A 96 -10.13 5.06 10.24
C LYS A 96 -10.95 5.71 9.15
N TYR A 97 -10.87 7.02 9.06
CA TYR A 97 -11.64 7.82 8.08
C TYR A 97 -10.69 8.66 7.23
N ILE A 98 -11.01 8.78 5.94
CA ILE A 98 -10.31 9.70 5.02
C ILE A 98 -10.62 11.15 5.40
N SER A 99 -11.87 11.40 5.76
CA SER A 99 -12.41 12.68 6.19
C SER A 99 -13.75 12.44 6.86
N PHE A 100 -14.15 13.36 7.72
CA PHE A 100 -15.52 13.45 8.22
C PHE A 100 -16.00 14.90 8.16
N THR A 101 -17.32 15.07 8.11
CA THR A 101 -17.96 16.39 8.05
C THR A 101 -19.04 16.47 9.12
N LYS A 102 -18.95 17.47 9.98
CA LYS A 102 -19.97 17.81 10.96
C LYS A 102 -20.93 18.81 10.35
N PHE A 103 -22.19 18.42 10.25
CA PHE A 103 -23.30 19.32 9.95
C PHE A 103 -23.86 19.83 11.28
N ILE A 104 -24.12 21.12 11.34
CA ILE A 104 -24.73 21.76 12.50
C ILE A 104 -26.21 21.99 12.17
N ASP A 105 -27.09 21.60 13.08
CA ASP A 105 -28.53 21.84 12.92
C ASP A 105 -28.81 23.35 12.83
N ASP A 106 -29.81 23.73 12.04
CA ASP A 106 -30.19 25.14 11.81
C ASP A 106 -29.07 26.06 11.27
N CYS A 107 -27.98 25.48 10.76
CA CYS A 107 -26.86 26.20 10.17
C CYS A 107 -26.56 25.69 8.77
N ASP A 108 -26.39 26.64 7.84
CA ASP A 108 -26.02 26.35 6.46
C ASP A 108 -24.53 25.97 6.30
N ILE A 109 -23.71 26.18 7.33
CA ILE A 109 -22.26 25.95 7.32
C ILE A 109 -21.93 24.62 8.02
N SER A 110 -21.08 23.83 7.37
CA SER A 110 -20.55 22.58 7.93
C SER A 110 -19.05 22.65 8.17
N PHE A 111 -18.52 21.84 9.10
CA PHE A 111 -17.08 21.72 9.35
C PHE A 111 -16.55 20.44 8.70
N ARG A 112 -15.58 20.57 7.80
CA ARG A 112 -14.99 19.45 7.08
C ARG A 112 -13.56 19.22 7.55
N PHE A 113 -13.33 18.07 8.15
CA PHE A 113 -12.03 17.69 8.67
C PHE A 113 -11.22 17.01 7.57
N ILE A 114 -10.06 17.57 7.24
CA ILE A 114 -9.16 17.06 6.19
C ILE A 114 -7.76 16.83 6.73
N ASP A 115 -7.08 15.85 6.15
CA ASP A 115 -5.74 15.43 6.56
C ASP A 115 -4.69 15.97 5.59
N SER A 116 -3.92 16.96 6.03
CA SER A 116 -2.81 17.54 5.26
C SER A 116 -1.75 16.50 4.89
N TRP A 117 -1.56 15.43 5.67
CA TRP A 117 -0.62 14.34 5.35
C TRP A 117 -1.00 13.62 4.04
N ARG A 118 -2.30 13.52 3.74
CA ARG A 118 -2.81 12.95 2.48
C ARG A 118 -2.56 13.86 1.27
N PHE A 119 -2.15 15.11 1.51
CA PHE A 119 -1.70 16.02 0.49
C PHE A 119 -0.18 16.06 0.38
N LEU A 120 0.49 16.15 1.53
CA LEU A 120 1.92 16.35 1.71
C LEU A 120 2.47 15.26 2.64
N PRO A 121 2.88 14.09 2.12
CA PRO A 121 3.25 12.92 2.92
C PRO A 121 4.67 13.03 3.49
N SER A 122 4.87 13.99 4.41
CA SER A 122 6.13 14.27 5.09
C SER A 122 5.85 14.88 6.46
N SER A 123 6.79 14.76 7.41
CA SER A 123 6.65 15.40 8.74
C SER A 123 6.51 16.91 8.63
N LEU A 124 5.75 17.49 9.55
CA LEU A 124 5.59 18.95 9.67
C LEU A 124 6.94 19.66 9.78
N GLU A 125 7.87 19.12 10.58
CA GLU A 125 9.25 19.63 10.71
C GLU A 125 9.93 19.80 9.34
N LYS A 126 9.87 18.76 8.52
CA LYS A 126 10.48 18.74 7.19
C LYS A 126 9.74 19.63 6.19
N LEU A 127 8.42 19.80 6.34
CA LEU A 127 7.64 20.70 5.50
C LEU A 127 7.90 22.17 5.86
N ALA A 128 7.96 22.48 7.15
CA ALA A 128 8.26 23.81 7.66
C ALA A 128 9.69 24.23 7.30
N SER A 129 10.67 23.32 7.36
CA SER A 129 12.06 23.62 6.98
C SER A 129 12.26 23.94 5.50
N TYR A 130 11.27 23.67 4.65
CA TYR A 130 11.30 24.05 3.23
C TYR A 130 10.76 25.45 2.95
N LEU A 131 10.11 26.08 3.93
CA LEU A 131 9.60 27.43 3.80
C LEU A 131 10.70 28.45 4.12
N GLU A 132 10.93 29.39 3.20
CA GLU A 132 11.84 30.52 3.44
C GLU A 132 11.24 31.52 4.44
N THR A 133 9.91 31.63 4.48
CA THR A 133 9.17 32.55 5.35
C THR A 133 7.91 31.86 5.91
N VAL A 134 7.54 32.24 7.13
CA VAL A 134 6.35 31.75 7.86
C VAL A 134 5.50 32.94 8.32
N PRO A 135 4.86 33.66 7.37
CA PRO A 135 4.21 34.94 7.65
C PRO A 135 3.06 34.85 8.63
N ILE A 136 2.27 33.75 8.63
CA ILE A 136 1.15 33.57 9.55
C ILE A 136 1.70 33.43 10.97
N ALA A 137 2.66 32.53 11.17
CA ALA A 137 3.31 32.35 12.46
C ALA A 137 3.94 33.65 12.97
N VAL A 138 4.70 34.36 12.12
CA VAL A 138 5.34 35.63 12.49
C VAL A 138 4.32 36.69 12.91
N ASN A 139 3.23 36.85 12.17
CA ASN A 139 2.21 37.86 12.48
C ASN A 139 1.46 37.55 13.77
N GLU A 140 1.09 36.29 14.00
CA GLU A 140 0.41 35.86 15.23
C GLU A 140 1.33 36.03 16.45
N PHE A 141 2.59 35.61 16.36
CA PHE A 141 3.55 35.79 17.45
C PHE A 141 3.90 37.26 17.73
N LYS A 142 3.90 38.13 16.72
CA LYS A 142 4.01 39.58 16.93
C LYS A 142 2.79 40.14 17.66
N THR A 143 1.61 39.62 17.35
CA THR A 143 0.36 40.00 18.04
C THR A 143 0.37 39.54 19.51
N ASP A 144 1.01 38.41 19.80
CA ASP A 144 1.28 37.95 21.17
C ASP A 144 2.33 38.80 21.92
N GLY A 145 3.00 39.74 21.24
CA GLY A 145 4.01 40.62 21.82
C GLY A 145 5.42 40.03 21.84
N PHE A 146 5.72 38.98 21.08
CA PHE A 146 7.06 38.39 21.01
C PHE A 146 8.03 39.24 20.18
N THR A 147 9.30 39.25 20.60
CA THR A 147 10.38 39.95 19.89
C THR A 147 10.82 39.20 18.64
N ASP A 148 11.50 39.86 17.69
CA ASP A 148 12.00 39.19 16.48
C ASP A 148 12.99 38.06 16.81
N GLU A 149 13.78 38.19 17.89
CA GLU A 149 14.68 37.13 18.38
C GLU A 149 13.91 35.89 18.87
N GLN A 150 12.86 36.11 19.67
CA GLN A 150 11.95 35.06 20.15
C GLN A 150 11.26 34.36 18.97
N ILE A 151 10.73 35.14 18.03
CA ILE A 151 10.04 34.62 16.85
C ILE A 151 10.98 33.76 16.00
N ASN A 152 12.26 34.13 15.88
CA ASN A 152 13.23 33.36 15.11
C ASN A 152 13.41 31.93 15.65
N LEU A 153 13.26 31.71 16.96
CA LEU A 153 13.28 30.37 17.56
C LEU A 153 12.04 29.54 17.17
N LEU A 154 10.88 30.18 16.99
CA LEU A 154 9.60 29.51 16.69
C LEU A 154 9.34 29.27 15.19
N ARG A 155 10.32 29.56 14.32
CA ARG A 155 10.20 29.30 12.87
C ARG A 155 10.42 27.84 12.49
N ARG A 156 10.88 27.01 13.44
CA ARG A 156 11.02 25.56 13.29
C ARG A 156 10.13 24.85 14.28
N LYS A 157 9.84 23.58 14.00
CA LYS A 157 9.14 22.71 14.94
C LYS A 157 9.94 22.63 16.25
N GLY A 158 9.25 22.83 17.37
CA GLY A 158 9.84 22.66 18.70
C GLY A 158 10.11 21.19 19.03
N VAL A 159 10.63 20.94 20.23
CA VAL A 159 10.85 19.58 20.75
C VAL A 159 10.08 19.41 22.05
N PHE A 160 9.59 18.20 22.31
CA PHE A 160 8.75 17.94 23.47
C PHE A 160 9.08 16.57 24.09
N PRO A 161 9.15 16.45 25.42
CA PRO A 161 9.51 15.21 26.11
C PRO A 161 8.28 14.29 26.25
N TYR A 162 7.84 13.70 25.14
CA TYR A 162 6.57 12.94 25.07
C TYR A 162 6.47 11.80 26.09
N ASP A 163 7.57 11.07 26.33
CA ASP A 163 7.58 9.93 27.26
C ASP A 163 7.67 10.34 28.73
N PHE A 164 8.10 11.58 29.02
CA PHE A 164 8.14 12.13 30.38
C PHE A 164 6.76 12.63 30.83
N VAL A 165 5.96 13.15 29.90
CA VAL A 165 4.61 13.66 30.17
C VAL A 165 3.60 12.51 30.09
N ASP A 166 3.54 11.72 31.15
CA ASP A 166 2.62 10.59 31.33
C ASP A 166 1.34 10.94 32.12
N GLY A 167 1.24 12.18 32.61
CA GLY A 167 0.09 12.70 33.35
C GLY A 167 0.00 14.22 33.30
N LEU A 168 -1.18 14.78 33.62
CA LEU A 168 -1.40 16.24 33.64
C LEU A 168 -0.59 16.93 34.74
N ASP A 169 -0.28 16.23 35.82
CA ASP A 169 0.58 16.72 36.92
C ASP A 169 1.99 17.09 36.43
N LYS A 170 2.52 16.36 35.44
CA LYS A 170 3.83 16.66 34.84
C LYS A 170 3.88 18.02 34.15
N LEU A 171 2.74 18.53 33.68
CA LEU A 171 2.67 19.87 33.08
C LEU A 171 2.93 20.96 34.13
N MET A 172 2.74 20.69 35.42
CA MET A 172 3.05 21.63 36.50
C MET A 172 4.54 21.66 36.88
N THR A 173 5.39 20.84 36.24
CA THR A 173 6.84 20.82 36.49
C THR A 173 7.45 22.18 36.19
N THR A 174 8.16 22.75 37.17
CA THR A 174 8.72 24.12 37.08
C THR A 174 10.14 24.19 36.51
N LYS A 175 10.64 23.07 35.98
CA LYS A 175 11.95 22.96 35.33
C LYS A 175 11.78 22.23 34.00
N LEU A 176 12.61 22.60 33.02
CA LEU A 176 12.73 21.80 31.81
C LEU A 176 13.30 20.42 32.18
N PRO A 177 12.71 19.31 31.71
CA PRO A 177 13.26 17.97 31.94
C PRO A 177 14.70 17.84 31.45
N GLU A 178 15.47 16.97 32.09
CA GLU A 178 16.85 16.72 31.69
C GLU A 178 16.92 16.03 30.33
N LYS A 179 18.07 16.14 29.64
CA LYS A 179 18.26 15.58 28.29
C LYS A 179 17.87 14.09 28.18
N ASN A 180 18.13 13.31 29.23
CA ASN A 180 17.80 11.89 29.27
C ASN A 180 16.28 11.63 29.33
N GLU A 181 15.50 12.56 29.87
CA GLU A 181 14.04 12.49 29.98
C GLU A 181 13.33 12.81 28.66
N PHE A 182 14.07 13.33 27.66
CA PHE A 182 13.60 13.46 26.27
C PHE A 182 13.76 12.17 25.45
N TYR A 183 14.08 11.03 26.07
CA TYR A 183 14.16 9.75 25.37
C TYR A 183 12.82 9.38 24.74
N ASN A 184 12.83 9.07 23.45
CA ASN A 184 11.63 8.67 22.72
C ASN A 184 11.57 7.15 22.58
N LYS A 185 10.66 6.48 23.30
CA LYS A 185 10.48 5.02 23.25
C LYS A 185 9.91 4.53 21.92
N LEU A 186 9.22 5.39 21.16
CA LEU A 186 8.62 5.04 19.86
C LEU A 186 9.67 4.91 18.74
N THR A 187 10.71 5.75 18.80
CA THR A 187 11.83 5.77 17.85
C THR A 187 13.12 5.19 18.42
N ASP A 188 13.11 4.84 19.71
CA ASP A 188 14.22 4.28 20.47
C ASP A 188 15.47 5.17 20.40
N SER A 189 15.28 6.49 20.60
CA SER A 189 16.33 7.52 20.43
C SER A 189 16.35 8.52 21.57
N HIS A 190 17.56 8.92 21.96
CA HIS A 190 17.79 10.16 22.67
C HIS A 190 17.59 11.37 21.74
N ILE A 191 17.21 12.50 22.34
CA ILE A 191 17.26 13.81 21.68
C ILE A 191 18.71 14.15 21.30
N ILE A 192 18.90 14.80 20.14
CA ILE A 192 20.22 15.30 19.73
C ILE A 192 20.60 16.55 20.52
N ASP A 193 21.89 16.82 20.66
CA ASP A 193 22.38 17.96 21.46
C ASP A 193 21.86 19.31 20.97
N GLU A 194 21.80 19.52 19.65
CA GLU A 194 21.28 20.73 19.04
C GLU A 194 19.81 20.99 19.42
N ASP A 195 18.98 19.95 19.38
CA ASP A 195 17.56 20.02 19.70
C ASP A 195 17.32 20.28 21.19
N TYR A 196 18.10 19.63 22.07
CA TYR A 196 18.01 19.89 23.49
C TYR A 196 18.49 21.29 23.85
N HIS A 197 19.58 21.76 23.24
CA HIS A 197 20.05 23.13 23.41
C HIS A 197 18.97 24.12 22.96
N HIS A 198 18.33 23.88 21.82
CA HIS A 198 17.20 24.69 21.36
C HIS A 198 16.05 24.71 22.36
N ALA A 199 15.68 23.56 22.95
CA ALA A 199 14.67 23.49 24.01
C ALA A 199 15.02 24.37 25.22
N VAL A 200 16.26 24.31 25.67
CA VAL A 200 16.79 25.15 26.78
C VAL A 200 16.75 26.63 26.42
N THR A 201 17.16 26.99 25.20
CA THR A 201 17.10 28.38 24.73
C THR A 201 15.67 28.90 24.71
N VAL A 202 14.71 28.12 24.19
CA VAL A 202 13.29 28.49 24.18
C VAL A 202 12.75 28.63 25.60
N TRP A 203 13.00 27.65 26.47
CA TRP A 203 12.56 27.70 27.87
C TRP A 203 13.00 29.00 28.56
N ASN A 204 14.28 29.35 28.43
CA ASN A 204 14.87 30.53 29.04
C ASN A 204 14.41 31.84 28.37
N MET A 205 14.40 31.92 27.04
CA MET A 205 14.08 33.14 26.30
C MET A 205 12.62 33.57 26.45
N PHE A 206 11.71 32.60 26.65
CA PHE A 206 10.30 32.86 26.89
C PHE A 206 9.97 32.95 28.39
N SER A 207 10.97 32.87 29.27
CA SER A 207 10.79 32.89 30.73
C SER A 207 9.73 31.89 31.22
N THR A 208 9.73 30.70 30.61
CA THR A 208 8.71 29.67 30.80
C THR A 208 8.77 29.15 32.24
N ARG A 209 7.63 29.13 32.94
CA ARG A 209 7.58 28.75 34.37
C ARG A 209 7.20 27.31 34.57
N THR A 210 6.38 26.75 33.70
CA THR A 210 5.88 25.38 33.80
C THR A 210 5.99 24.65 32.48
N LEU A 211 6.07 23.31 32.52
CA LEU A 211 6.05 22.49 31.31
C LEU A 211 4.73 22.61 30.53
N GLY A 212 3.64 22.99 31.20
CA GLY A 212 2.36 23.34 30.59
C GLY A 212 2.45 24.59 29.71
N GLU A 213 3.04 25.67 30.20
CA GLU A 213 3.29 26.88 29.38
C GLU A 213 4.20 26.56 28.18
N TYR A 214 5.22 25.71 28.38
CA TYR A 214 6.07 25.23 27.29
C TYR A 214 5.27 24.42 26.26
N SER A 215 4.36 23.57 26.73
CA SER A 215 3.45 22.77 25.88
C SER A 215 2.52 23.65 25.06
N ASP A 216 1.94 24.70 25.64
CA ASP A 216 1.06 25.63 24.92
C ASP A 216 1.81 26.37 23.80
N LEU A 217 3.03 26.83 24.10
CA LEU A 217 3.90 27.46 23.10
C LEU A 217 4.27 26.47 21.99
N TYR A 218 4.61 25.24 22.34
CA TYR A 218 4.91 24.15 21.41
C TYR A 218 3.72 23.87 20.48
N LEU A 219 2.51 23.69 21.04
CA LEU A 219 1.29 23.38 20.28
C LEU A 219 0.88 24.56 19.37
N LYS A 220 0.95 25.80 19.87
CA LYS A 220 0.66 26.98 19.06
C LYS A 220 1.63 27.08 17.88
N THR A 221 2.92 26.83 18.11
CA THR A 221 3.94 26.81 17.05
C THR A 221 3.62 25.77 15.98
N ASP A 222 3.26 24.55 16.37
CA ASP A 222 2.87 23.49 15.44
C ASP A 222 1.66 23.88 14.56
N VAL A 223 0.61 24.45 15.17
CA VAL A 223 -0.61 24.86 14.45
C VAL A 223 -0.31 25.98 13.46
N LEU A 224 0.47 26.99 13.86
CA LEU A 224 0.82 28.12 13.01
C LEU A 224 1.74 27.71 11.86
N LEU A 225 2.73 26.86 12.10
CA LEU A 225 3.59 26.31 11.04
C LEU A 225 2.77 25.46 10.06
N LEU A 226 1.80 24.67 10.53
CA LEU A 226 0.91 23.92 9.65
C LEU A 226 0.07 24.86 8.78
N ALA A 227 -0.42 25.98 9.33
CA ALA A 227 -1.16 26.98 8.58
C ALA A 227 -0.29 27.57 7.46
N ASP A 228 0.95 27.98 7.75
CA ASP A 228 1.88 28.50 6.74
C ASP A 228 2.20 27.47 5.64
N VAL A 229 2.48 26.22 6.03
CA VAL A 229 2.73 25.12 5.08
C VAL A 229 1.54 24.89 4.17
N PHE A 230 0.33 24.85 4.72
CA PHE A 230 -0.86 24.55 3.93
C PHE A 230 -1.31 25.76 3.08
N GLU A 231 -1.14 27.00 3.54
CA GLU A 231 -1.40 28.19 2.72
C GLU A 231 -0.39 28.30 1.57
N SER A 232 0.90 28.05 1.81
CA SER A 232 1.92 27.99 0.75
C SER A 232 1.56 26.92 -0.31
N PHE A 233 1.09 25.77 0.14
CA PHE A 233 0.55 24.72 -0.73
C PHE A 233 -0.67 25.17 -1.53
N ARG A 234 -1.63 25.85 -0.89
CA ARG A 234 -2.83 26.40 -1.54
C ARG A 234 -2.44 27.42 -2.60
N GLU A 235 -1.56 28.35 -2.28
CA GLU A 235 -1.06 29.35 -3.23
C GLU A 235 -0.40 28.70 -4.45
N THR A 236 0.51 27.75 -4.21
CA THR A 236 1.21 27.04 -5.29
C THR A 236 0.21 26.33 -6.20
N SER A 237 -0.79 25.65 -5.62
CA SER A 237 -1.84 24.95 -6.37
C SER A 237 -2.76 25.92 -7.15
N LEU A 238 -3.13 27.05 -6.56
CA LEU A 238 -3.94 28.08 -7.22
C LEU A 238 -3.18 28.75 -8.37
N LYS A 239 -1.90 29.08 -8.17
CA LYS A 239 -1.02 29.65 -9.19
C LYS A 239 -0.82 28.68 -10.36
N ALA A 240 -0.61 27.39 -10.07
CA ALA A 240 -0.33 26.39 -11.11
C ALA A 240 -1.58 25.86 -11.84
N TYR A 241 -2.70 25.64 -11.11
CA TYR A 241 -3.88 24.92 -11.65
C TYR A 241 -5.19 25.69 -11.50
N SER A 242 -5.18 26.82 -10.78
CA SER A 242 -6.38 27.54 -10.37
C SER A 242 -7.39 26.62 -9.66
N LEU A 243 -6.88 25.71 -8.83
CA LEU A 243 -7.66 24.80 -8.00
C LEU A 243 -7.22 24.99 -6.54
N CYS A 244 -8.19 25.06 -5.62
CA CYS A 244 -7.88 25.15 -4.20
C CYS A 244 -7.87 23.74 -3.58
N PRO A 245 -6.76 23.30 -2.95
CA PRO A 245 -6.67 21.98 -2.34
C PRO A 245 -7.72 21.69 -1.27
N THR A 246 -8.25 22.70 -0.58
CA THR A 246 -9.28 22.57 0.48
C THR A 246 -10.61 22.01 -0.03
N HIS A 247 -10.86 22.04 -1.35
CA HIS A 247 -12.04 21.41 -1.96
C HIS A 247 -11.85 19.92 -2.27
N PHE A 248 -10.66 19.38 -2.01
CA PHE A 248 -10.33 17.98 -2.21
C PHE A 248 -10.09 17.29 -0.87
N TYR A 249 -10.01 15.96 -0.89
CA TYR A 249 -9.67 15.16 0.28
C TYR A 249 -8.23 14.64 0.26
N THR A 250 -7.63 14.54 -0.93
CA THR A 250 -6.30 13.96 -1.15
C THR A 250 -5.63 14.52 -2.40
N THR A 251 -4.30 14.43 -2.48
CA THR A 251 -3.54 14.82 -3.68
C THR A 251 -3.97 14.09 -4.97
N PRO A 252 -4.24 12.76 -4.96
CA PRO A 252 -4.80 12.08 -6.13
C PRO A 252 -6.09 12.68 -6.69
N GLY A 253 -6.99 13.20 -5.83
CA GLY A 253 -8.21 13.88 -6.27
C GLY A 253 -7.92 15.24 -6.92
N LEU A 254 -7.03 16.01 -6.31
CA LEU A 254 -6.58 17.31 -6.81
C LEU A 254 -5.87 17.17 -8.17
N THR A 255 -4.87 16.30 -8.27
CA THR A 255 -4.04 16.13 -9.47
C THR A 255 -4.87 15.64 -10.66
N PHE A 256 -5.80 14.70 -10.45
CA PHE A 256 -6.66 14.20 -11.52
C PHE A 256 -7.59 15.29 -12.06
N SER A 257 -8.14 16.12 -11.16
CA SER A 257 -8.98 17.26 -11.55
C SER A 257 -8.16 18.36 -12.26
N ALA A 258 -6.92 18.58 -11.82
CA ALA A 258 -5.98 19.49 -12.47
C ALA A 258 -5.65 19.03 -13.90
N ALA A 259 -5.36 17.73 -14.07
CA ALA A 259 -5.11 17.12 -15.38
C ALA A 259 -6.32 17.30 -16.32
N LEU A 260 -7.53 16.91 -15.89
CA LEU A 260 -8.75 17.08 -16.69
C LEU A 260 -9.02 18.55 -17.06
N LYS A 261 -8.84 19.46 -16.11
CA LYS A 261 -9.05 20.90 -16.34
C LYS A 261 -8.05 21.48 -17.35
N MET A 262 -6.78 21.08 -17.26
CA MET A 262 -5.72 21.55 -18.13
C MET A 262 -5.87 21.02 -19.55
N THR A 263 -6.15 19.73 -19.69
CA THR A 263 -6.21 19.05 -20.99
C THR A 263 -7.56 19.21 -21.66
N LYS A 264 -8.61 19.49 -20.88
CA LYS A 264 -10.02 19.59 -21.33
C LYS A 264 -10.49 18.31 -22.04
N VAL A 265 -9.87 17.18 -21.72
CA VAL A 265 -10.25 15.89 -22.28
C VAL A 265 -11.62 15.47 -21.74
N GLU A 266 -12.43 14.87 -22.61
CA GLU A 266 -13.66 14.18 -22.23
C GLU A 266 -13.40 12.68 -22.29
N LEU A 267 -13.44 12.02 -21.13
CA LEU A 267 -13.20 10.59 -21.03
C LEU A 267 -14.54 9.87 -20.96
N GLU A 268 -14.76 8.93 -21.89
CA GLU A 268 -15.97 8.10 -21.88
C GLU A 268 -15.97 7.17 -20.67
N LEU A 269 -17.10 7.06 -19.98
CA LEU A 269 -17.26 6.10 -18.89
C LEU A 269 -17.86 4.81 -19.45
N LEU A 270 -17.28 3.66 -19.08
CA LEU A 270 -17.79 2.35 -19.47
C LEU A 270 -19.18 2.13 -18.85
N THR A 271 -20.18 1.92 -19.71
CA THR A 271 -21.57 1.61 -19.33
C THR A 271 -21.88 0.12 -19.43
N ASP A 272 -21.13 -0.62 -20.25
CA ASP A 272 -21.18 -2.08 -20.37
C ASP A 272 -20.39 -2.74 -19.22
N ILE A 273 -21.06 -3.63 -18.48
CA ILE A 273 -20.47 -4.37 -17.37
C ILE A 273 -19.39 -5.36 -17.82
N ASP A 274 -19.51 -5.92 -19.02
CA ASP A 274 -18.55 -6.86 -19.57
C ASP A 274 -17.25 -6.17 -19.93
N MET A 275 -17.33 -4.96 -20.52
CA MET A 275 -16.15 -4.12 -20.77
C MET A 275 -15.47 -3.72 -19.46
N LEU A 276 -16.26 -3.36 -18.43
CA LEU A 276 -15.73 -3.02 -17.12
C LEU A 276 -14.96 -4.20 -16.49
N MET A 277 -15.58 -5.39 -16.43
CA MET A 277 -14.96 -6.60 -15.87
C MET A 277 -13.74 -7.02 -16.67
N PHE A 278 -13.80 -6.89 -18.00
CA PHE A 278 -12.67 -7.15 -18.90
C PHE A 278 -11.48 -6.24 -18.56
N ILE A 279 -11.69 -4.93 -18.41
CA ILE A 279 -10.60 -4.01 -18.05
C ILE A 279 -10.10 -4.27 -16.62
N GLU A 280 -10.99 -4.51 -15.65
CA GLU A 280 -10.60 -4.84 -14.27
C GLU A 280 -9.70 -6.08 -14.21
N ALA A 281 -9.97 -7.11 -15.03
CA ALA A 281 -9.16 -8.32 -15.12
C ALA A 281 -7.74 -8.07 -15.67
N GLY A 282 -7.54 -7.00 -16.45
CA GLY A 282 -6.24 -6.60 -16.98
C GLY A 282 -5.34 -5.91 -15.97
N ILE A 283 -5.90 -5.26 -14.94
CA ILE A 283 -5.16 -4.35 -14.05
C ILE A 283 -4.20 -5.12 -13.14
N ARG A 284 -2.90 -4.94 -13.39
CA ARG A 284 -1.81 -5.54 -12.60
C ARG A 284 -0.75 -4.47 -12.29
N GLY A 285 -0.39 -4.39 -11.00
CA GLY A 285 0.57 -3.41 -10.50
C GLY A 285 2.01 -3.63 -10.98
N GLY A 286 2.95 -2.88 -10.38
CA GLY A 286 4.38 -3.04 -10.63
C GLY A 286 4.91 -4.41 -10.22
N ILE A 287 5.87 -4.93 -10.99
CA ILE A 287 6.53 -6.21 -10.74
C ILE A 287 7.56 -6.02 -9.61
N SER A 288 7.64 -6.96 -8.68
CA SER A 288 8.74 -6.98 -7.72
C SER A 288 9.08 -8.39 -7.29
N GLN A 289 10.34 -8.78 -7.49
CA GLN A 289 10.86 -10.10 -7.20
C GLN A 289 12.37 -10.07 -6.96
N CYS A 290 12.86 -11.07 -6.24
CA CYS A 290 14.27 -11.36 -6.05
C CYS A 290 14.63 -12.54 -6.95
N CYS A 291 15.40 -12.31 -8.01
CA CYS A 291 15.72 -13.32 -9.02
C CYS A 291 16.96 -14.12 -8.63
N ASN A 292 17.94 -13.45 -8.02
CA ASN A 292 19.07 -14.06 -7.35
C ASN A 292 19.29 -13.37 -6.00
N ARG A 293 19.68 -14.15 -4.99
CA ARG A 293 19.68 -13.73 -3.60
C ARG A 293 21.01 -13.17 -3.09
N TYR A 294 22.10 -13.34 -3.85
CA TYR A 294 23.44 -12.93 -3.41
C TYR A 294 24.36 -12.64 -4.59
N ALA A 295 25.02 -11.50 -4.53
CA ALA A 295 26.11 -11.18 -5.45
C ALA A 295 27.19 -10.33 -4.77
N LYS A 296 28.44 -10.54 -5.18
CA LYS A 296 29.60 -9.77 -4.69
C LYS A 296 30.43 -9.29 -5.86
N ALA A 297 30.72 -7.99 -5.89
CA ALA A 297 31.50 -7.39 -6.96
C ALA A 297 32.98 -7.79 -6.87
N ASN A 298 33.60 -7.94 -8.03
CA ASN A 298 35.05 -7.98 -8.21
C ASN A 298 35.39 -7.08 -9.41
N ASN A 299 35.52 -5.77 -9.17
CA ASN A 299 35.63 -4.78 -10.23
C ASN A 299 37.01 -4.08 -10.19
N PRO A 300 37.69 -3.87 -11.33
CA PRO A 300 38.99 -3.16 -11.40
C PRO A 300 39.03 -1.79 -10.70
N TYR A 301 37.90 -1.09 -10.62
CA TYR A 301 37.77 0.20 -9.96
C TYR A 301 37.71 0.12 -8.42
N MET A 302 37.74 -1.09 -7.83
CA MET A 302 37.73 -1.31 -6.37
C MET A 302 39.11 -1.18 -5.71
N GLY A 303 40.14 -0.76 -6.45
CA GLY A 303 41.48 -0.51 -5.93
C GLY A 303 42.12 -1.75 -5.29
N SER A 304 42.47 -1.67 -4.00
CA SER A 304 43.10 -2.77 -3.27
C SER A 304 42.18 -3.97 -3.01
N SER A 305 40.86 -3.79 -3.12
CA SER A 305 39.88 -4.87 -2.93
C SER A 305 39.63 -5.69 -4.20
N TYR A 306 40.22 -5.30 -5.33
CA TYR A 306 40.11 -6.03 -6.60
C TYR A 306 41.08 -7.21 -6.65
N ASP A 307 40.54 -8.41 -6.91
CA ASP A 307 41.34 -9.62 -7.11
C ASP A 307 41.50 -9.91 -8.61
N LYS A 308 42.73 -9.71 -9.12
CA LYS A 308 43.10 -9.99 -10.52
C LYS A 308 42.98 -11.47 -10.90
N LYS A 309 42.90 -12.39 -9.92
CA LYS A 309 42.78 -13.83 -10.16
C LYS A 309 41.33 -14.27 -10.33
N GLN A 310 40.37 -13.47 -9.87
CA GLN A 310 38.94 -13.74 -10.01
C GLN A 310 38.38 -13.05 -11.25
N LYS A 311 37.29 -13.60 -11.81
CA LYS A 311 36.59 -12.99 -12.93
C LYS A 311 36.07 -11.60 -12.55
N THR A 312 36.02 -10.69 -13.51
CA THR A 312 35.50 -9.35 -13.24
C THR A 312 33.98 -9.43 -13.09
N LYS A 313 33.46 -8.85 -12.02
CA LYS A 313 32.03 -8.83 -11.71
C LYS A 313 31.62 -7.45 -11.26
N THR A 314 30.68 -6.84 -11.98
CA THR A 314 30.16 -5.50 -11.69
C THR A 314 28.70 -5.58 -11.27
N LEU A 315 28.37 -4.93 -10.15
CA LEU A 315 27.00 -4.79 -9.70
C LEU A 315 26.49 -3.39 -10.04
N LEU A 316 25.27 -3.32 -10.58
CA LEU A 316 24.65 -2.08 -11.04
C LEU A 316 23.25 -1.93 -10.47
N TYR A 317 22.86 -0.70 -10.15
CA TYR A 317 21.51 -0.38 -9.69
C TYR A 317 20.90 0.72 -10.54
N PHE A 318 20.03 0.32 -11.45
CA PHE A 318 19.34 1.24 -12.34
C PHE A 318 17.90 1.47 -11.89
N ASP A 319 17.42 2.70 -12.04
CA ASP A 319 16.05 3.13 -11.77
C ASP A 319 15.53 3.98 -12.94
N ILE A 320 14.32 3.68 -13.42
CA ILE A 320 13.73 4.46 -14.52
C ILE A 320 13.24 5.80 -13.98
N ASN A 321 13.77 6.88 -14.53
CA ASN A 321 13.27 8.22 -14.27
C ASN A 321 11.78 8.34 -14.62
N ASN A 322 10.93 8.47 -13.59
CA ASN A 322 9.50 8.74 -13.73
C ASN A 322 8.79 7.76 -14.69
N LEU A 323 8.91 6.46 -14.40
CA LEU A 323 8.34 5.37 -15.21
C LEU A 323 6.87 5.61 -15.63
N TYR A 324 5.99 5.91 -14.67
CA TYR A 324 4.58 6.15 -14.98
C TYR A 324 4.37 7.45 -15.74
N GLY A 325 5.15 8.49 -15.47
CA GLY A 325 5.12 9.73 -16.26
C GLY A 325 5.51 9.50 -17.72
N TRP A 326 6.48 8.62 -17.99
CA TRP A 326 6.81 8.21 -19.36
C TRP A 326 5.64 7.52 -20.06
N ALA A 327 4.90 6.65 -19.36
CA ALA A 327 3.71 6.00 -19.92
C ALA A 327 2.56 7.01 -20.14
N MET A 328 2.44 8.00 -19.26
CA MET A 328 1.39 9.03 -19.35
C MET A 328 1.55 10.00 -20.52
N VAL A 329 2.76 10.17 -21.07
CA VAL A 329 2.97 11.04 -22.25
C VAL A 329 2.67 10.34 -23.58
N GLN A 330 2.40 9.02 -23.53
CA GLN A 330 2.05 8.23 -24.71
C GLN A 330 0.57 8.39 -25.08
N TYR A 331 0.16 7.78 -26.20
CA TYR A 331 -1.23 7.74 -26.60
C TYR A 331 -2.03 6.85 -25.63
N LEU A 332 -3.02 7.45 -24.99
CA LEU A 332 -3.86 6.81 -23.99
C LEU A 332 -5.32 6.80 -24.45
N PRO A 333 -6.09 5.76 -24.09
CA PRO A 333 -7.51 5.67 -24.39
C PRO A 333 -8.31 6.88 -23.90
N VAL A 334 -9.29 7.29 -24.70
CA VAL A 334 -10.21 8.41 -24.45
C VAL A 334 -11.67 7.96 -24.49
N GLY A 335 -12.05 7.11 -25.44
CA GLY A 335 -13.43 6.66 -25.62
C GLY A 335 -13.66 5.85 -26.89
N LYS A 336 -14.91 5.81 -27.36
CA LYS A 336 -15.43 5.05 -28.50
C LYS A 336 -15.15 3.55 -28.38
N PHE A 337 -15.40 2.99 -27.21
CA PHE A 337 -15.15 1.58 -26.93
C PHE A 337 -16.07 0.69 -27.76
N LYS A 338 -15.49 -0.22 -28.53
CA LYS A 338 -16.26 -1.17 -29.36
C LYS A 338 -15.59 -2.54 -29.38
N TRP A 339 -16.38 -3.58 -29.13
CA TRP A 339 -16.00 -4.96 -29.40
C TRP A 339 -15.82 -5.14 -30.90
N ILE A 340 -14.73 -5.80 -31.31
CA ILE A 340 -14.43 -6.11 -32.71
C ILE A 340 -14.09 -7.59 -32.87
N GLU A 341 -14.30 -8.10 -34.09
CA GLU A 341 -13.99 -9.47 -34.47
C GLU A 341 -12.52 -9.62 -34.86
N TYR A 342 -11.92 -10.75 -34.49
CA TYR A 342 -10.51 -11.03 -34.75
C TYR A 342 -10.26 -11.32 -36.23
N GLU A 343 -11.17 -12.02 -36.89
CA GLU A 343 -11.07 -12.45 -38.29
C GLU A 343 -10.89 -11.27 -39.24
N THR A 344 -11.54 -10.15 -38.94
CA THR A 344 -11.45 -8.90 -39.71
C THR A 344 -10.30 -8.00 -39.26
N ASN A 345 -9.69 -8.25 -38.09
CA ASN A 345 -8.67 -7.41 -37.45
C ASN A 345 -7.47 -8.23 -36.95
N SER A 346 -7.06 -9.25 -37.70
CA SER A 346 -6.09 -10.25 -37.23
C SER A 346 -4.72 -9.69 -36.84
N ASN A 347 -4.37 -8.50 -37.36
CA ASN A 347 -3.11 -7.78 -37.10
C ASN A 347 -3.27 -6.55 -36.19
N PHE A 348 -4.32 -6.48 -35.37
CA PHE A 348 -4.58 -5.31 -34.51
C PHE A 348 -3.39 -4.91 -33.61
N PHE A 349 -2.58 -5.87 -33.18
CA PHE A 349 -1.39 -5.64 -32.34
C PHE A 349 -0.19 -5.04 -33.09
N ASN A 350 -0.21 -5.01 -34.42
CA ASN A 350 0.79 -4.35 -35.25
C ASN A 350 0.49 -2.87 -35.53
N ALA A 351 -0.64 -2.35 -35.00
CA ALA A 351 -0.96 -0.94 -35.11
C ALA A 351 0.17 -0.05 -34.54
N PRO A 352 0.48 1.09 -35.18
CA PRO A 352 1.46 2.04 -34.64
C PRO A 352 1.06 2.56 -33.25
N PRO A 353 2.01 2.81 -32.34
CA PRO A 353 1.72 3.35 -31.00
C PRO A 353 0.98 4.70 -31.02
N ASP A 354 1.17 5.49 -32.07
CA ASP A 354 0.60 6.82 -32.31
C ASP A 354 -0.65 6.79 -33.22
N SER A 355 -1.16 5.61 -33.54
CA SER A 355 -2.44 5.42 -34.22
C SER A 355 -3.58 6.08 -33.42
N ASP A 356 -4.58 6.63 -34.11
CA ASP A 356 -5.81 7.14 -33.48
C ASP A 356 -6.62 6.03 -32.77
N THR A 357 -6.42 4.77 -33.18
CA THR A 357 -7.10 3.60 -32.62
C THR A 357 -6.11 2.65 -31.94
N GLY A 358 -6.41 2.27 -30.70
CA GLY A 358 -5.69 1.26 -29.93
C GLY A 358 -6.62 0.10 -29.52
N TYR A 359 -6.04 -0.95 -28.93
CA TYR A 359 -6.76 -2.17 -28.59
C TYR A 359 -6.36 -2.77 -27.25
N PHE A 360 -7.32 -3.40 -26.59
CA PHE A 360 -7.09 -4.39 -25.55
C PHE A 360 -7.57 -5.75 -26.05
N ALA A 361 -6.88 -6.83 -25.68
CA ALA A 361 -7.29 -8.17 -26.09
C ALA A 361 -7.25 -9.14 -24.91
N GLU A 362 -8.21 -10.07 -24.87
CA GLU A 362 -8.19 -11.25 -24.00
C GLU A 362 -7.66 -12.42 -24.82
N VAL A 363 -6.48 -12.94 -24.44
CA VAL A 363 -5.73 -13.91 -25.25
C VAL A 363 -5.28 -15.12 -24.43
N ASP A 364 -5.09 -16.25 -25.11
CA ASP A 364 -4.31 -17.37 -24.60
C ASP A 364 -2.89 -17.30 -25.19
N LEU A 365 -1.88 -17.32 -24.33
CA LEU A 365 -0.46 -17.29 -24.70
C LEU A 365 0.19 -18.57 -24.21
N GLU A 366 0.87 -19.26 -25.12
CA GLU A 366 1.79 -20.33 -24.78
C GLU A 366 3.15 -19.74 -24.42
N TYR A 367 3.77 -20.31 -23.38
CA TYR A 367 5.13 -20.02 -22.98
C TYR A 367 6.00 -21.23 -23.35
N PRO A 368 6.73 -21.19 -24.48
CA PRO A 368 7.53 -22.33 -24.92
C PRO A 368 8.70 -22.61 -23.97
N GLU A 369 9.01 -23.89 -23.74
CA GLU A 369 10.13 -24.29 -22.87
C GLU A 369 11.48 -23.79 -23.39
N GLU A 370 11.63 -23.68 -24.71
CA GLU A 370 12.85 -23.22 -25.39
C GLU A 370 13.28 -21.79 -25.02
N ILE A 371 12.39 -20.97 -24.46
CA ILE A 371 12.69 -19.60 -24.01
C ILE A 371 12.68 -19.45 -22.48
N HIS A 372 12.56 -20.56 -21.73
CA HIS A 372 12.49 -20.51 -20.27
C HIS A 372 13.79 -19.95 -19.65
N ASP A 373 14.95 -20.40 -20.11
CA ASP A 373 16.26 -19.94 -19.61
C ASP A 373 16.50 -18.45 -19.91
N ASP A 374 16.11 -18.01 -21.11
CA ASP A 374 16.24 -16.60 -21.52
C ASP A 374 15.33 -15.69 -20.69
N HIS A 375 14.16 -16.20 -20.30
CA HIS A 375 13.14 -15.45 -19.58
C HIS A 375 13.14 -15.68 -18.06
N GLN A 376 14.05 -16.50 -17.53
CA GLN A 376 14.05 -16.87 -16.11
C GLN A 376 14.15 -15.63 -15.19
N ASP A 377 14.90 -14.62 -15.60
CA ASP A 377 15.16 -13.41 -14.82
C ASP A 377 13.91 -12.55 -14.69
N LEU A 378 13.17 -12.32 -15.77
CA LEU A 378 12.04 -11.40 -15.80
C LEU A 378 10.90 -11.89 -16.72
N PRO A 379 10.16 -12.95 -16.34
CA PRO A 379 9.09 -13.48 -17.18
C PRO A 379 8.04 -12.43 -17.57
N PHE A 380 7.48 -12.59 -18.78
CA PHE A 380 6.39 -11.74 -19.28
C PHE A 380 5.04 -12.08 -18.64
N CYS A 381 4.08 -11.17 -18.80
CA CYS A 381 2.67 -11.38 -18.47
C CYS A 381 2.41 -11.80 -17.01
N ALA A 382 2.90 -11.01 -16.05
CA ALA A 382 2.65 -11.25 -14.62
C ALA A 382 1.15 -11.45 -14.30
N GLU A 383 0.82 -12.29 -13.33
CA GLU A 383 -0.55 -12.67 -12.99
C GLU A 383 -0.77 -12.79 -11.49
N HIS A 384 -2.00 -12.51 -11.05
CA HIS A 384 -2.37 -12.74 -9.66
C HIS A 384 -2.70 -14.23 -9.46
N ARG A 385 -1.83 -14.97 -8.78
CA ARG A 385 -2.03 -16.37 -8.40
C ARG A 385 -1.61 -16.61 -6.96
N THR A 386 -2.10 -17.70 -6.38
CA THR A 386 -1.62 -18.17 -5.09
C THR A 386 -0.41 -19.05 -5.36
N PRO A 387 0.81 -18.68 -4.93
CA PRO A 387 1.97 -19.54 -5.13
C PRO A 387 1.84 -20.86 -4.35
N PRO A 388 2.52 -21.93 -4.77
CA PRO A 388 2.58 -23.18 -4.03
C PRO A 388 2.97 -22.96 -2.56
N GLY A 389 2.28 -23.63 -1.63
CA GLY A 389 2.52 -23.51 -0.19
C GLY A 389 2.04 -22.18 0.44
N SER A 390 1.37 -21.29 -0.31
CA SER A 390 0.87 -20.01 0.19
C SER A 390 -0.64 -20.02 0.35
N LYS A 391 -1.17 -19.27 1.34
CA LYS A 391 -2.61 -18.98 1.45
C LYS A 391 -3.01 -17.67 0.76
N GLN A 392 -2.03 -16.86 0.31
CA GLN A 392 -2.28 -15.49 -0.15
C GLN A 392 -2.02 -15.33 -1.66
N LYS A 393 -2.98 -14.71 -2.35
CA LYS A 393 -2.83 -14.34 -3.75
C LYS A 393 -1.78 -13.23 -3.91
N LYS A 394 -0.80 -13.45 -4.78
CA LYS A 394 0.33 -12.53 -5.06
C LYS A 394 0.43 -12.26 -6.55
N LEU A 395 1.03 -11.14 -6.92
CA LEU A 395 1.41 -10.88 -8.32
C LEU A 395 2.71 -11.65 -8.58
N LEU A 396 2.64 -12.64 -9.47
CA LEU A 396 3.73 -13.54 -9.82
C LEU A 396 4.11 -13.38 -11.29
N THR A 397 5.40 -13.47 -11.56
CA THR A 397 6.00 -13.59 -12.90
C THR A 397 6.37 -15.05 -13.08
N THR A 398 5.56 -15.76 -13.87
CA THR A 398 5.64 -17.22 -14.07
C THR A 398 5.96 -17.54 -15.53
N LEU A 399 6.54 -18.70 -15.77
CA LEU A 399 6.77 -19.25 -17.12
C LEU A 399 5.63 -20.20 -17.55
N ASN A 400 4.50 -20.18 -16.85
CA ASN A 400 3.33 -20.97 -17.25
C ASN A 400 2.62 -20.35 -18.46
N ASP A 401 1.87 -21.15 -19.20
CA ASP A 401 0.85 -20.67 -20.13
C ASP A 401 -0.10 -19.65 -19.47
N LYS A 402 -0.47 -18.63 -20.25
CA LYS A 402 -1.46 -17.64 -19.84
C LYS A 402 -2.78 -17.96 -20.53
N LYS A 403 -3.86 -18.09 -19.76
CA LYS A 403 -5.21 -18.29 -20.27
C LYS A 403 -6.04 -17.05 -20.01
N ARG A 404 -6.82 -16.61 -21.00
CA ARG A 404 -7.73 -15.47 -20.93
C ARG A 404 -7.05 -14.22 -20.35
N TYR A 405 -5.82 -13.96 -20.77
CA TYR A 405 -5.02 -12.85 -20.29
C TYR A 405 -5.44 -11.56 -21.01
N VAL A 406 -5.98 -10.60 -20.26
CA VAL A 406 -6.29 -9.26 -20.81
C VAL A 406 -5.02 -8.42 -20.87
N ILE A 407 -4.69 -7.87 -22.04
CA ILE A 407 -3.44 -7.13 -22.28
C ILE A 407 -3.64 -5.98 -23.26
N HIS A 408 -2.88 -4.89 -23.08
CA HIS A 408 -2.78 -3.81 -24.06
C HIS A 408 -2.01 -4.26 -25.32
N TYR A 409 -2.46 -3.84 -26.50
CA TYR A 409 -1.91 -4.33 -27.78
C TYR A 409 -0.39 -4.13 -27.94
N LEU A 410 0.17 -3.02 -27.46
CA LEU A 410 1.62 -2.78 -27.49
C LEU A 410 2.40 -3.76 -26.62
N ALA A 411 1.85 -4.11 -25.45
CA ALA A 411 2.45 -5.10 -24.58
C ALA A 411 2.32 -6.50 -25.20
N LEU A 412 1.18 -6.81 -25.83
CA LEU A 412 1.01 -8.05 -26.58
C LEU A 412 2.03 -8.17 -27.71
N LYS A 413 2.21 -7.12 -28.51
CA LYS A 413 3.22 -7.09 -29.58
C LYS A 413 4.61 -7.40 -29.03
N GLN A 414 5.04 -6.70 -27.97
CA GLN A 414 6.34 -6.94 -27.36
C GLN A 414 6.48 -8.38 -26.87
N VAL A 415 5.43 -8.94 -26.27
CA VAL A 415 5.43 -10.33 -25.78
C VAL A 415 5.60 -11.33 -26.92
N LEU A 416 4.93 -11.13 -28.05
CA LEU A 416 5.07 -11.99 -29.24
C LEU A 416 6.45 -11.83 -29.90
N ASP A 417 6.95 -10.59 -29.99
CA ASP A 417 8.29 -10.30 -30.51
C ASP A 417 9.42 -10.95 -29.67
N ASN A 418 9.13 -11.30 -28.41
CA ASN A 418 10.04 -12.02 -27.51
C ASN A 418 9.71 -13.53 -27.39
N GLY A 419 8.95 -14.10 -28.34
CA GLY A 419 8.87 -15.55 -28.51
C GLY A 419 7.68 -16.26 -27.84
N LEU A 420 6.83 -15.58 -27.07
CA LEU A 420 5.57 -16.18 -26.63
C LEU A 420 4.65 -16.39 -27.85
N ARG A 421 3.88 -17.48 -27.83
CA ARG A 421 3.05 -17.87 -28.98
C ARG A 421 1.58 -17.60 -28.71
N LEU A 422 0.93 -16.82 -29.59
CA LEU A 422 -0.51 -16.57 -29.51
C LEU A 422 -1.28 -17.83 -29.88
N LYS A 423 -2.00 -18.43 -28.93
CA LYS A 423 -2.83 -19.63 -29.17
C LYS A 423 -4.26 -19.27 -29.57
N LYS A 424 -4.85 -18.27 -28.93
CA LYS A 424 -6.24 -17.88 -29.15
C LYS A 424 -6.47 -16.42 -28.79
N VAL A 425 -7.31 -15.74 -29.57
CA VAL A 425 -7.90 -14.45 -29.22
C VAL A 425 -9.36 -14.68 -28.89
N HIS A 426 -9.79 -14.33 -27.67
CA HIS A 426 -11.18 -14.52 -27.24
C HIS A 426 -12.03 -13.31 -27.57
N ARG A 427 -11.53 -12.10 -27.25
CA ARG A 427 -12.24 -10.83 -27.43
C ARG A 427 -11.24 -9.70 -27.64
N ILE A 428 -11.64 -8.70 -28.43
CA ILE A 428 -10.84 -7.50 -28.70
C ILE A 428 -11.73 -6.27 -28.47
N LEU A 429 -11.23 -5.34 -27.67
CA LEU A 429 -11.86 -4.07 -27.41
C LEU A 429 -11.04 -2.95 -28.05
N SER A 430 -11.59 -2.34 -29.09
CA SER A 430 -11.00 -1.15 -29.74
C SER A 430 -11.38 0.14 -29.00
N PHE A 431 -10.52 1.14 -29.08
CA PHE A 431 -10.74 2.46 -28.49
C PHE A 431 -10.00 3.57 -29.26
N GLU A 432 -10.52 4.79 -29.18
CA GLU A 432 -9.82 6.00 -29.61
C GLU A 432 -8.77 6.38 -28.57
N GLN A 433 -7.55 6.71 -29.00
CA GLN A 433 -6.44 7.11 -28.12
C GLN A 433 -5.77 8.41 -28.56
N LYS A 434 -5.29 9.19 -27.58
CA LYS A 434 -4.61 10.48 -27.77
C LYS A 434 -3.54 10.68 -26.71
N PRO A 435 -2.49 11.48 -26.95
CA PRO A 435 -1.49 11.84 -25.94
C PRO A 435 -2.02 12.91 -24.99
N TRP A 436 -3.22 12.71 -24.42
CA TRP A 436 -3.97 13.75 -23.73
C TRP A 436 -3.38 14.13 -22.38
N LEU A 437 -2.66 13.24 -21.70
CA LEU A 437 -1.95 13.55 -20.44
C LEU A 437 -0.58 14.23 -20.66
N LYS A 438 -0.05 14.19 -21.88
CA LYS A 438 1.28 14.73 -22.20
C LYS A 438 1.47 16.19 -21.76
N PRO A 439 0.56 17.13 -22.06
CA PRO A 439 0.72 18.53 -21.64
C PRO A 439 0.80 18.70 -20.12
N TYR A 440 0.05 17.87 -19.37
CA TYR A 440 0.05 17.91 -17.91
C TYR A 440 1.38 17.41 -17.32
N VAL A 441 1.90 16.29 -17.83
CA VAL A 441 3.18 15.72 -17.36
C VAL A 441 4.34 16.64 -17.71
N GLU A 442 4.36 17.19 -18.92
CA GLU A 442 5.40 18.13 -19.37
C GLU A 442 5.38 19.41 -18.52
N PHE A 443 4.21 19.99 -18.27
CA PHE A 443 4.05 21.15 -17.40
C PHE A 443 4.61 20.90 -15.99
N ASN A 444 4.22 19.79 -15.35
CA ASN A 444 4.71 19.44 -14.02
C ASN A 444 6.21 19.16 -14.00
N THR A 445 6.73 18.50 -15.05
CA THR A 445 8.16 18.20 -15.17
C THR A 445 8.98 19.49 -15.30
N GLU A 446 8.50 20.44 -16.09
CA GLU A 446 9.16 21.73 -16.26
C GLU A 446 9.09 22.56 -14.98
N LYS A 447 7.94 22.61 -14.31
CA LYS A 447 7.82 23.23 -12.99
C LYS A 447 8.75 22.61 -11.95
N ARG A 448 8.91 21.29 -11.97
CA ARG A 448 9.86 20.56 -11.11
C ARG A 448 11.33 20.90 -11.43
N LYS A 449 11.67 21.24 -12.68
CA LYS A 449 13.01 21.70 -13.07
C LYS A 449 13.27 23.13 -12.61
N GLN A 450 12.27 24.01 -12.71
CA GLN A 450 12.33 25.42 -12.31
C GLN A 450 12.26 25.64 -10.79
N ALA A 451 11.68 24.69 -10.06
CA ALA A 451 11.52 24.76 -8.61
C ALA A 451 12.84 25.01 -7.88
N LYS A 452 12.88 26.07 -7.08
CA LYS A 452 14.07 26.48 -6.32
C LYS A 452 14.16 25.76 -4.98
N ASN A 453 13.04 25.62 -4.28
CA ASN A 453 12.95 24.92 -3.00
C ASN A 453 12.60 23.43 -3.18
N GLU A 454 12.93 22.62 -2.17
CA GLU A 454 12.67 21.18 -2.18
C GLU A 454 11.17 20.83 -2.08
N PHE A 455 10.38 21.69 -1.42
CA PHE A 455 8.93 21.52 -1.31
C PHE A 455 8.26 21.43 -2.68
N GLU A 456 8.50 22.41 -3.55
CA GLU A 456 7.94 22.46 -4.90
C GLU A 456 8.42 21.26 -5.75
N LYS A 457 9.70 20.88 -5.64
CA LYS A 457 10.25 19.73 -6.36
C LYS A 457 9.54 18.43 -5.99
N LEU A 458 9.23 18.24 -4.70
CA LEU A 458 8.48 17.09 -4.19
C LEU A 458 7.02 17.16 -4.58
N PHE A 459 6.41 18.35 -4.53
CA PHE A 459 5.03 18.59 -4.91
C PHE A 459 4.76 18.20 -6.37
N TYR A 460 5.52 18.74 -7.33
CA TYR A 460 5.31 18.43 -8.75
C TYR A 460 5.64 16.96 -9.09
N LYS A 461 6.59 16.32 -8.37
CA LYS A 461 6.84 14.87 -8.48
C LYS A 461 5.61 14.07 -8.03
N LEU A 462 5.04 14.42 -6.89
CA LEU A 462 3.90 13.72 -6.31
C LEU A 462 2.67 13.82 -7.21
N LEU A 463 2.43 14.99 -7.82
CA LEU A 463 1.27 15.20 -8.69
C LEU A 463 1.26 14.26 -9.89
N ILE A 464 2.39 14.08 -10.58
CA ILE A 464 2.49 13.16 -11.73
C ILE A 464 2.16 11.73 -11.28
N ASN A 465 2.85 11.25 -10.23
CA ASN A 465 2.71 9.88 -9.76
C ASN A 465 1.29 9.55 -9.23
N ALA A 466 0.53 10.56 -8.79
CA ALA A 466 -0.78 10.37 -8.19
C ALA A 466 -1.93 10.28 -9.22
N VAL A 467 -1.72 10.64 -10.50
CA VAL A 467 -2.79 10.64 -11.52
C VAL A 467 -3.31 9.23 -11.82
N TYR A 468 -2.42 8.29 -12.15
CA TYR A 468 -2.86 6.94 -12.54
C TYR A 468 -3.52 6.20 -11.37
N GLY A 469 -3.03 6.41 -10.15
CA GLY A 469 -3.61 5.84 -8.94
C GLY A 469 -5.08 6.24 -8.75
N LYS A 470 -5.48 7.44 -9.21
CA LYS A 470 -6.88 7.87 -9.20
C LYS A 470 -7.72 7.18 -10.30
N CYS A 471 -7.11 6.79 -11.42
CA CYS A 471 -7.80 6.09 -12.50
C CYS A 471 -8.16 4.65 -12.12
N ILE A 472 -7.33 3.97 -11.31
CA ILE A 472 -7.53 2.58 -10.84
C ILE A 472 -8.15 2.49 -9.43
N GLU A 473 -8.80 3.55 -8.97
CA GLU A 473 -9.42 3.57 -7.65
C GLU A 473 -10.54 2.52 -7.54
N ARG A 474 -10.41 1.61 -6.57
CA ARG A 474 -11.38 0.53 -6.34
C ARG A 474 -12.62 1.03 -5.61
N GLU A 475 -13.64 1.41 -6.38
CA GLU A 475 -14.94 1.83 -5.84
C GLU A 475 -15.67 0.70 -5.10
N ARG A 476 -15.45 -0.57 -5.50
CA ARG A 476 -16.05 -1.76 -4.89
C ARG A 476 -15.57 -2.05 -3.47
N SER A 477 -14.33 -1.65 -3.13
CA SER A 477 -13.74 -1.91 -1.81
C SER A 477 -14.06 -0.81 -0.78
N ARG A 478 -14.81 0.22 -1.15
CA ARG A 478 -15.25 1.25 -0.20
C ARG A 478 -16.31 0.69 0.73
N VAL A 479 -16.16 0.96 2.02
CA VAL A 479 -17.12 0.57 3.06
C VAL A 479 -18.14 1.68 3.31
N ASP A 480 -19.35 1.32 3.77
CA ASP A 480 -20.31 2.28 4.31
C ASP A 480 -20.34 2.11 5.83
N VAL A 481 -19.97 3.15 6.56
CA VAL A 481 -19.94 3.17 8.03
C VAL A 481 -20.75 4.37 8.50
N ARG A 482 -21.64 4.13 9.47
CA ARG A 482 -22.52 5.12 10.06
C ARG A 482 -22.27 5.17 11.56
N LEU A 483 -22.04 6.37 12.07
CA LEU A 483 -22.03 6.61 13.51
C LEU A 483 -23.46 6.85 13.98
N VAL A 484 -23.84 6.18 15.05
CA VAL A 484 -25.17 6.26 15.63
C VAL A 484 -25.06 6.48 17.13
N ASN A 485 -25.81 7.44 17.64
CA ASN A 485 -25.82 7.84 19.05
C ASN A 485 -27.19 7.65 19.72
N LYS A 486 -28.11 6.92 19.07
CA LYS A 486 -29.43 6.58 19.58
C LYS A 486 -29.78 5.15 19.18
N PHE A 487 -30.36 4.38 20.10
CA PHE A 487 -30.76 3.00 19.79
C PHE A 487 -32.02 2.95 18.91
N THR A 488 -33.07 3.67 19.29
CA THR A 488 -34.39 3.61 18.65
C THR A 488 -34.57 4.64 17.54
N GLY A 489 -35.62 4.43 16.74
CA GLY A 489 -36.07 5.35 15.69
C GLY A 489 -35.50 5.03 14.31
N ARG A 490 -36.03 5.70 13.27
CA ARG A 490 -35.70 5.41 11.86
C ARG A 490 -34.21 5.47 11.52
N TYR A 491 -33.45 6.28 12.26
CA TYR A 491 -32.01 6.44 12.09
C TYR A 491 -31.19 5.89 13.27
N GLY A 492 -31.85 5.24 14.23
CA GLY A 492 -31.23 4.58 15.37
C GLY A 492 -30.54 3.27 15.00
N ALA A 493 -29.82 2.70 15.96
CA ALA A 493 -29.03 1.49 15.76
C ALA A 493 -29.90 0.28 15.38
N GLU A 494 -31.04 0.11 16.06
CA GLU A 494 -32.02 -0.96 15.81
C GLU A 494 -32.43 -1.00 14.33
N ALA A 495 -32.87 0.12 13.78
CA ALA A 495 -33.33 0.23 12.40
C ALA A 495 -32.22 -0.02 11.36
N ARG A 496 -30.94 0.16 11.74
CA ARG A 496 -29.79 -0.08 10.84
C ARG A 496 -29.29 -1.52 10.92
N ILE A 497 -29.33 -2.12 12.11
CA ILE A 497 -28.99 -3.53 12.33
C ILE A 497 -30.01 -4.43 11.65
N ALA A 498 -31.30 -4.06 11.70
CA ALA A 498 -32.37 -4.79 11.02
C ALA A 498 -32.32 -4.73 9.48
N GLN A 499 -31.38 -3.98 8.88
CA GLN A 499 -31.28 -3.91 7.41
C GLN A 499 -30.66 -5.19 6.84
N PRO A 500 -31.19 -5.72 5.72
CA PRO A 500 -30.64 -6.93 5.08
C PRO A 500 -29.16 -6.81 4.64
N ASN A 501 -28.67 -5.59 4.44
CA ASN A 501 -27.28 -5.32 4.09
C ASN A 501 -26.41 -4.98 5.31
N PHE A 502 -26.87 -5.21 6.54
CA PHE A 502 -26.03 -5.14 7.72
C PHE A 502 -24.83 -6.08 7.59
N HIS A 503 -23.65 -5.61 8.01
CA HIS A 503 -22.44 -6.43 8.00
C HIS A 503 -21.90 -6.67 9.39
N SER A 504 -21.65 -5.61 10.15
CA SER A 504 -21.18 -5.69 11.54
C SER A 504 -21.36 -4.35 12.24
N CYS A 505 -21.29 -4.36 13.57
CA CYS A 505 -21.17 -3.14 14.37
C CYS A 505 -19.85 -3.13 15.16
N ALA A 506 -19.54 -1.99 15.73
CA ALA A 506 -18.50 -1.81 16.75
C ALA A 506 -19.02 -0.79 17.76
N ILE A 507 -19.09 -1.19 19.02
CA ILE A 507 -19.51 -0.31 20.11
C ILE A 507 -18.27 0.44 20.57
N PHE A 508 -18.27 1.77 20.44
CA PHE A 508 -17.17 2.60 20.90
C PHE A 508 -17.39 3.06 22.33
N ASP A 509 -18.65 3.28 22.71
CA ASP A 509 -19.07 3.62 24.06
C ASP A 509 -20.59 3.39 24.22
N GLU A 510 -21.11 3.58 25.44
CA GLU A 510 -22.54 3.49 25.80
C GLU A 510 -23.44 4.31 24.86
N ASN A 511 -22.93 5.45 24.38
CA ASN A 511 -23.69 6.41 23.56
C ASN A 511 -23.23 6.50 22.10
N LEU A 512 -22.33 5.61 21.64
CA LEU A 512 -21.80 5.68 20.28
C LEU A 512 -21.47 4.30 19.69
N VAL A 513 -22.15 3.97 18.59
CA VAL A 513 -21.96 2.73 17.83
C VAL A 513 -21.62 3.06 16.38
N ALA A 514 -20.59 2.41 15.85
CA ALA A 514 -20.31 2.37 14.41
C ALA A 514 -20.98 1.16 13.78
N ILE A 515 -21.85 1.39 12.80
CA ILE A 515 -22.55 0.35 12.05
C ILE A 515 -21.99 0.31 10.63
N GLN A 516 -21.49 -0.85 10.23
CA GLN A 516 -21.00 -1.09 8.88
C GLN A 516 -22.08 -1.80 8.06
N LEU A 517 -22.37 -1.26 6.88
CA LEU A 517 -23.32 -1.79 5.92
C LEU A 517 -22.60 -2.23 4.63
N LYS A 518 -23.08 -3.30 4.01
CA LYS A 518 -22.70 -3.69 2.65
C LYS A 518 -23.34 -2.73 1.65
N ARG A 519 -22.58 -2.34 0.63
CA ARG A 519 -23.08 -1.46 -0.43
C ARG A 519 -23.97 -2.26 -1.40
N THR A 520 -25.22 -1.87 -1.52
CA THR A 520 -26.19 -2.48 -2.45
C THR A 520 -26.07 -1.93 -3.88
N SER A 521 -25.55 -0.71 -4.03
CA SER A 521 -25.31 -0.09 -5.34
C SER A 521 -23.94 0.58 -5.39
N ILE A 522 -23.21 0.38 -6.49
CA ILE A 522 -21.88 0.94 -6.73
C ILE A 522 -21.93 1.71 -8.03
N THR A 523 -21.51 2.99 -7.99
CA THR A 523 -21.37 3.81 -9.19
C THR A 523 -19.89 3.97 -9.51
N ILE A 524 -19.46 3.43 -10.65
CA ILE A 524 -18.07 3.54 -11.11
C ILE A 524 -17.96 4.77 -11.99
N LYS A 525 -17.11 5.71 -11.60
CA LYS A 525 -16.91 7.01 -12.26
C LYS A 525 -15.45 7.27 -12.60
N LYS A 526 -14.68 6.19 -12.77
CA LYS A 526 -13.22 6.24 -12.96
C LYS A 526 -12.86 5.60 -14.30
N PRO A 527 -11.99 6.25 -15.10
CA PRO A 527 -11.55 5.71 -16.37
C PRO A 527 -10.47 4.63 -16.13
N ILE A 528 -10.88 3.46 -15.65
CA ILE A 528 -9.97 2.38 -15.24
C ILE A 528 -9.10 1.87 -16.40
N TYR A 529 -9.57 2.02 -17.64
CA TYR A 529 -8.86 1.69 -18.87
C TYR A 529 -7.58 2.52 -19.06
N VAL A 530 -7.56 3.79 -18.61
CA VAL A 530 -6.34 4.63 -18.62
C VAL A 530 -5.30 4.02 -17.69
N GLY A 531 -5.77 3.57 -16.52
CA GLY A 531 -4.94 2.89 -15.53
C GLY A 531 -4.30 1.62 -16.07
N LEU A 532 -5.08 0.78 -16.76
CA LEU A 532 -4.58 -0.42 -17.44
C LEU A 532 -3.50 -0.08 -18.47
N SER A 533 -3.76 0.86 -19.39
CA SER A 533 -2.77 1.27 -20.41
C SER A 533 -1.47 1.77 -19.77
N ILE A 534 -1.55 2.66 -18.76
CA ILE A 534 -0.35 3.17 -18.07
C ILE A 534 0.44 2.03 -17.43
N LEU A 535 -0.24 1.11 -16.75
CA LEU A 535 0.40 -0.03 -16.09
C LEU A 535 1.05 -0.99 -17.09
N ASP A 536 0.45 -1.27 -18.24
CA ASP A 536 1.04 -2.18 -19.23
C ASP A 536 2.17 -1.51 -20.00
N MET A 537 1.97 -0.27 -20.47
CA MET A 537 3.01 0.48 -21.18
C MET A 537 4.22 0.78 -20.30
N SER A 538 4.02 1.02 -18.99
CA SER A 538 5.16 1.15 -18.07
C SER A 538 6.02 -0.12 -18.03
N LYS A 539 5.39 -1.31 -18.00
CA LYS A 539 6.13 -2.57 -18.05
C LYS A 539 6.86 -2.75 -19.39
N THR A 540 6.29 -2.28 -20.50
CA THR A 540 6.97 -2.43 -21.81
C THR A 540 8.30 -1.70 -21.85
N LEU A 541 8.43 -0.55 -21.18
CA LEU A 541 9.71 0.16 -21.07
C LEU A 541 10.74 -0.63 -20.24
N LEU A 542 10.30 -1.22 -19.12
CA LEU A 542 11.16 -2.05 -18.27
C LEU A 542 11.67 -3.28 -19.03
N TYR A 543 10.77 -3.98 -19.73
CA TYR A 543 11.09 -5.13 -20.55
C TYR A 543 11.98 -4.76 -21.75
N ASP A 544 11.75 -3.62 -22.39
CA ASP A 544 12.60 -3.15 -23.50
C ASP A 544 14.04 -2.94 -23.04
N PHE A 545 14.25 -2.32 -21.87
CA PHE A 545 15.60 -2.15 -21.35
C PHE A 545 16.27 -3.49 -21.00
N HIS A 546 15.53 -4.42 -20.40
CA HIS A 546 16.08 -5.72 -20.04
C HIS A 546 16.38 -6.59 -21.28
N TYR A 547 15.39 -6.85 -22.13
CA TYR A 547 15.50 -7.80 -23.24
C TYR A 547 16.12 -7.17 -24.50
N SER A 548 15.64 -6.00 -24.92
CA SER A 548 16.08 -5.37 -26.17
C SER A 548 17.43 -4.67 -26.07
N TYR A 549 17.83 -4.22 -24.86
CA TYR A 549 19.11 -3.54 -24.62
C TYR A 549 20.11 -4.40 -23.83
N MET A 550 19.85 -4.72 -22.56
CA MET A 550 20.82 -5.41 -21.70
C MET A 550 21.15 -6.83 -22.20
N LYS A 551 20.14 -7.68 -22.40
CA LYS A 551 20.33 -9.06 -22.90
C LYS A 551 20.89 -9.07 -24.32
N ARG A 552 20.47 -8.16 -25.20
CA ARG A 552 21.04 -8.05 -26.56
C ARG A 552 22.52 -7.62 -26.56
N ARG A 553 22.92 -6.73 -25.65
CA ARG A 553 24.29 -6.19 -25.59
C ARG A 553 25.26 -7.12 -24.88
N LEU A 554 24.79 -7.86 -23.87
CA LEU A 554 25.64 -8.62 -22.95
C LEU A 554 25.40 -10.14 -22.99
N GLY A 555 24.26 -10.59 -23.52
CA GLY A 555 23.89 -12.01 -23.57
C GLY A 555 23.79 -12.63 -22.18
N GLU A 556 24.43 -13.77 -22.01
CA GLU A 556 24.49 -14.53 -20.74
C GLU A 556 25.37 -13.87 -19.68
N LYS A 557 26.20 -12.90 -20.04
CA LYS A 557 27.05 -12.16 -19.08
C LYS A 557 26.27 -11.22 -18.19
N CYS A 558 24.98 -11.04 -18.43
CA CYS A 558 24.12 -10.17 -17.66
C CYS A 558 23.03 -10.99 -16.98
N LYS A 559 22.97 -10.85 -15.66
CA LYS A 559 22.01 -11.52 -14.79
C LYS A 559 21.26 -10.49 -13.97
N LEU A 560 19.93 -10.55 -14.01
CA LEU A 560 19.10 -9.71 -13.14
C LEU A 560 19.08 -10.32 -11.74
N LEU A 561 19.46 -9.54 -10.74
CA LEU A 561 19.42 -9.96 -9.34
C LEU A 561 18.07 -9.64 -8.70
N TYR A 562 17.54 -8.45 -8.95
CA TYR A 562 16.36 -7.95 -8.24
C TYR A 562 15.63 -6.88 -9.04
N THR A 563 14.31 -6.80 -8.85
CA THR A 563 13.49 -5.69 -9.37
C THR A 563 12.40 -5.26 -8.38
N ASP A 564 12.14 -3.95 -8.32
CA ASP A 564 10.94 -3.38 -7.71
C ASP A 564 10.40 -2.22 -8.56
N THR A 565 9.37 -2.53 -9.33
CA THR A 565 8.56 -1.63 -10.18
C THR A 565 9.33 -0.97 -11.32
N ASP A 566 10.18 -0.02 -11.01
CA ASP A 566 10.95 0.84 -11.91
C ASP A 566 12.46 0.61 -11.80
N SER A 567 12.87 -0.24 -10.86
CA SER A 567 14.28 -0.48 -10.56
C SER A 567 14.75 -1.89 -10.94
N LEU A 568 16.01 -1.98 -11.35
CA LEU A 568 16.69 -3.20 -11.79
C LEU A 568 18.10 -3.24 -11.19
N ILE A 569 18.42 -4.31 -10.47
CA ILE A 569 19.76 -4.58 -9.96
C ILE A 569 20.37 -5.70 -10.79
N TYR A 570 21.53 -5.45 -11.39
CA TYR A 570 22.22 -6.40 -12.27
C TYR A 570 23.54 -6.86 -11.70
N GLU A 571 23.90 -8.10 -12.03
CA GLU A 571 25.26 -8.62 -12.06
C GLU A 571 25.72 -8.71 -13.51
N VAL A 572 26.92 -8.19 -13.79
CA VAL A 572 27.54 -8.25 -15.11
C VAL A 572 28.96 -8.78 -15.02
N ASP A 573 29.24 -9.84 -15.78
CA ASP A 573 30.52 -10.54 -15.80
C ASP A 573 31.42 -10.11 -16.97
N ASP A 574 32.71 -9.94 -16.69
CA ASP A 574 33.79 -9.71 -17.66
C ASP A 574 33.50 -8.60 -18.70
N VAL A 575 32.77 -7.56 -18.29
CA VAL A 575 32.44 -6.39 -19.11
C VAL A 575 32.55 -5.10 -18.28
N ASP A 576 33.19 -4.08 -18.84
CA ASP A 576 33.20 -2.73 -18.28
C ASP A 576 31.94 -1.96 -18.66
N MET A 577 30.95 -2.03 -17.77
CA MET A 577 29.66 -1.37 -17.97
C MET A 577 29.74 0.16 -17.92
N TYR A 578 30.72 0.74 -17.24
CA TYR A 578 30.86 2.19 -17.20
C TYR A 578 31.29 2.75 -18.56
N LYS A 579 32.13 2.00 -19.28
CA LYS A 579 32.46 2.31 -20.68
C LYS A 579 31.25 2.21 -21.59
N ILE A 580 30.43 1.16 -21.47
CA ILE A 580 29.19 1.01 -22.26
C ILE A 580 28.22 2.16 -21.96
N MET A 581 28.02 2.52 -20.70
CA MET A 581 27.18 3.65 -20.32
C MET A 581 27.67 4.98 -20.93
N LYS A 582 28.99 5.14 -21.07
CA LYS A 582 29.61 6.31 -21.71
C LYS A 582 29.38 6.34 -23.22
N GLU A 583 29.34 5.18 -23.88
CA GLU A 583 29.00 5.07 -25.30
C GLU A 583 27.49 5.32 -25.53
N ASP A 584 26.64 4.76 -24.68
CA ASP A 584 25.19 4.78 -24.79
C ASP A 584 24.52 5.84 -23.90
N LEU A 585 25.14 7.01 -23.73
CA LEU A 585 24.67 8.08 -22.83
C LEU A 585 23.20 8.48 -23.05
N HIS A 586 22.69 8.36 -24.27
CA HIS A 586 21.30 8.66 -24.61
C HIS A 586 20.28 7.76 -23.88
N LYS A 587 20.69 6.63 -23.30
CA LYS A 587 19.86 5.71 -22.51
C LYS A 587 19.90 6.01 -21.00
N PHE A 588 20.86 6.81 -20.53
CA PHE A 588 21.15 6.97 -19.10
C PHE A 588 21.00 8.43 -18.63
N ASP A 589 20.56 8.59 -17.38
CA ASP A 589 20.67 9.84 -16.63
C ASP A 589 21.89 9.75 -15.69
N THR A 590 22.91 10.54 -16.01
CA THR A 590 24.18 10.63 -15.27
C THR A 590 24.34 11.97 -14.57
N SER A 591 23.26 12.77 -14.48
CA SER A 591 23.32 14.14 -13.97
C SER A 591 23.72 14.25 -12.49
N ASP A 592 23.49 13.19 -11.72
CA ASP A 592 23.82 13.07 -10.31
C ASP A 592 25.25 12.56 -10.05
N TYR A 593 26.03 12.25 -11.11
CA TYR A 593 27.43 11.89 -10.98
C TYR A 593 28.27 13.09 -10.50
N LYS A 594 29.40 12.80 -9.84
CA LYS A 594 30.44 13.80 -9.59
C LYS A 594 31.02 14.29 -10.92
N GLU A 595 31.34 15.59 -10.99
CA GLU A 595 31.91 16.22 -12.19
C GLU A 595 33.21 15.54 -12.65
N ASN A 596 34.10 15.25 -11.69
CA ASN A 596 35.34 14.49 -11.91
C ASN A 596 35.19 13.04 -11.43
N ASN A 597 34.17 12.31 -11.90
CA ASN A 597 34.01 10.90 -11.56
C ASN A 597 35.13 10.04 -12.19
N GLN A 598 35.49 8.96 -11.51
CA GLN A 598 36.59 8.06 -11.89
C GLN A 598 36.43 7.41 -13.28
N PHE A 599 35.22 7.39 -13.83
CA PHE A 599 34.91 6.81 -15.13
C PHE A 599 34.96 7.82 -16.28
N GLY A 600 35.09 9.12 -15.97
CA GLY A 600 35.04 10.21 -16.95
C GLY A 600 33.73 10.24 -17.73
N ILE A 601 32.61 9.92 -17.08
CA ILE A 601 31.25 9.98 -17.65
C ILE A 601 30.72 11.42 -17.52
N PRO A 602 30.23 12.06 -18.62
CA PRO A 602 29.68 13.41 -18.54
C PRO A 602 28.33 13.44 -17.82
N ARG A 603 28.00 14.57 -17.19
CA ARG A 603 26.72 14.79 -16.48
C ARG A 603 25.63 15.28 -17.44
N VAL A 604 24.74 14.39 -17.89
CA VAL A 604 23.70 14.71 -18.87
C VAL A 604 22.33 14.19 -18.42
N ASN A 605 21.27 14.56 -19.16
CA ASN A 605 19.94 13.93 -19.09
C ASN A 605 19.16 14.07 -17.77
N LYS A 606 19.43 15.12 -17.00
CA LYS A 606 18.78 15.38 -15.70
C LYS A 606 17.25 15.27 -15.72
N LYS A 607 16.74 14.24 -15.04
CA LYS A 607 15.31 13.95 -14.83
C LYS A 607 14.51 13.81 -16.13
N VAL A 608 15.13 13.34 -17.22
CA VAL A 608 14.43 13.02 -18.47
C VAL A 608 13.62 11.74 -18.26
N PRO A 609 12.28 11.76 -18.45
CA PRO A 609 11.45 10.58 -18.24
C PRO A 609 11.83 9.40 -19.15
N GLY A 610 11.86 8.20 -18.58
CA GLY A 610 12.11 6.96 -19.29
C GLY A 610 13.58 6.54 -19.43
N LEU A 611 14.53 7.39 -19.02
CA LEU A 611 15.95 7.03 -19.00
C LEU A 611 16.35 6.33 -17.69
N MET A 612 17.38 5.49 -17.78
CA MET A 612 17.93 4.77 -16.63
C MET A 612 18.87 5.66 -15.82
N LYS A 613 18.51 5.91 -14.57
CA LYS A 613 19.37 6.56 -13.59
C LYS A 613 20.17 5.51 -12.84
N ASP A 614 21.45 5.75 -12.62
CA ASP A 614 22.25 4.97 -11.68
C ASP A 614 22.03 5.47 -10.24
N GLU A 615 21.40 4.63 -9.41
CA GLU A 615 21.08 4.94 -8.02
C GLU A 615 22.32 4.97 -7.10
N CYS A 616 23.43 4.38 -7.53
CA CYS A 616 24.70 4.47 -6.82
C CYS A 616 25.45 5.79 -7.11
N ASN A 617 24.96 6.63 -8.03
CA ASN A 617 25.54 7.93 -8.41
C ASN A 617 27.05 7.83 -8.77
N GLY A 618 27.44 6.78 -9.49
CA GLY A 618 28.82 6.51 -9.87
C GLY A 618 29.71 5.98 -8.74
N LYS A 619 29.13 5.52 -7.63
CA LYS A 619 29.85 4.75 -6.60
C LYS A 619 29.71 3.26 -6.86
N ILE A 620 30.69 2.48 -6.44
CA ILE A 620 30.71 1.05 -6.72
C ILE A 620 29.85 0.31 -5.69
N MET A 621 28.85 -0.44 -6.16
CA MET A 621 28.17 -1.44 -5.33
C MET A 621 29.10 -2.64 -5.13
N THR A 622 29.42 -2.95 -3.89
CA THR A 622 30.38 -4.01 -3.55
C THR A 622 29.70 -5.34 -3.26
N GLU A 623 28.49 -5.32 -2.70
CA GLU A 623 27.78 -6.55 -2.33
C GLU A 623 26.26 -6.33 -2.27
N PHE A 624 25.51 -7.35 -2.67
CA PHE A 624 24.05 -7.38 -2.69
C PHE A 624 23.52 -8.63 -2.00
N ILE A 625 22.50 -8.48 -1.15
CA ILE A 625 21.76 -9.59 -0.54
C ILE A 625 20.26 -9.33 -0.70
N GLY A 626 19.57 -10.25 -1.36
CA GLY A 626 18.12 -10.24 -1.57
C GLY A 626 17.44 -11.43 -0.90
N LEU A 627 16.59 -11.19 0.09
CA LEU A 627 15.87 -12.26 0.77
C LEU A 627 14.56 -12.58 0.07
N ARG A 628 13.79 -11.55 -0.32
CA ARG A 628 12.51 -11.65 -1.02
C ARG A 628 12.09 -10.28 -1.56
N SER A 629 10.97 -10.22 -2.29
CA SER A 629 10.37 -8.95 -2.72
C SER A 629 10.26 -7.93 -1.56
N LYS A 630 10.89 -6.77 -1.76
CA LYS A 630 10.97 -5.61 -0.85
C LYS A 630 11.71 -5.90 0.46
N MET A 631 12.64 -6.85 0.42
CA MET A 631 13.53 -7.21 1.54
C MET A 631 14.94 -7.52 1.03
N TYR A 632 15.82 -6.53 1.07
CA TYR A 632 17.18 -6.62 0.53
C TYR A 632 18.14 -5.61 1.19
N SER A 633 19.43 -5.84 1.03
CA SER A 633 20.51 -5.00 1.55
C SER A 633 21.62 -4.82 0.51
N ILE A 634 22.24 -3.63 0.47
CA ILE A 634 23.28 -3.27 -0.50
C ILE A 634 24.43 -2.57 0.21
N LEU A 635 25.66 -3.01 -0.05
CA LEU A 635 26.89 -2.29 0.29
C LEU A 635 27.38 -1.47 -0.91
N ILE A 636 27.68 -0.20 -0.64
CA ILE A 636 28.18 0.75 -1.63
C ILE A 636 29.42 1.39 -1.04
N ASP A 637 30.50 1.41 -1.83
CA ASP A 637 31.77 1.97 -1.40
C ASP A 637 31.65 3.46 -1.02
N GLY A 638 32.26 3.85 0.10
CA GLY A 638 32.19 5.21 0.65
C GLY A 638 30.77 5.74 0.87
N SER A 639 29.79 4.88 1.18
CA SER A 639 28.40 5.25 1.45
C SER A 639 27.75 4.41 2.55
N GLU A 640 26.63 4.89 3.09
CA GLU A 640 25.82 4.10 4.01
C GLU A 640 25.20 2.87 3.34
N THR A 641 25.12 1.76 4.07
CA THR A 641 24.42 0.55 3.64
C THR A 641 22.95 0.83 3.37
N VAL A 642 22.47 0.45 2.19
CA VAL A 642 21.04 0.51 1.87
C VAL A 642 20.36 -0.72 2.46
N LYS A 643 19.39 -0.53 3.36
CA LYS A 643 18.64 -1.60 4.01
C LYS A 643 17.14 -1.44 3.74
N LYS A 644 16.48 -2.46 3.17
CA LYS A 644 15.03 -2.48 2.93
C LYS A 644 14.43 -3.70 3.61
N ALA A 645 13.47 -3.47 4.50
CA ALA A 645 12.67 -4.53 5.13
C ALA A 645 11.20 -4.09 5.24
N LYS A 646 10.38 -4.47 4.25
CA LYS A 646 8.97 -4.08 4.22
C LYS A 646 8.23 -4.56 5.48
N GLY A 647 7.53 -3.61 6.12
CA GLY A 647 6.69 -3.88 7.28
C GLY A 647 7.39 -3.68 8.63
N ILE A 648 8.68 -3.32 8.63
CA ILE A 648 9.45 -2.95 9.82
C ILE A 648 9.64 -1.44 9.87
N LYS A 649 9.57 -0.86 11.07
CA LYS A 649 9.79 0.58 11.27
C LYS A 649 11.18 1.01 10.79
N SER A 650 11.25 2.18 10.17
CA SER A 650 12.51 2.73 9.63
C SER A 650 13.58 2.95 10.70
N SER A 651 13.19 3.33 11.92
CA SER A 651 14.11 3.45 13.06
C SER A 651 14.80 2.12 13.39
N VAL A 652 14.01 1.05 13.48
CA VAL A 652 14.49 -0.31 13.75
C VAL A 652 15.42 -0.78 12.63
N VAL A 653 15.04 -0.61 11.36
CA VAL A 653 15.89 -0.97 10.22
C VAL A 653 17.23 -0.22 10.25
N LYS A 654 17.22 1.06 10.60
CA LYS A 654 18.45 1.87 10.66
C LYS A 654 19.38 1.43 11.78
N LYS A 655 18.85 1.19 12.98
CA LYS A 655 19.63 1.00 14.21
C LYS A 655 19.98 -0.46 14.54
N THR A 656 19.02 -1.37 14.37
CA THR A 656 19.12 -2.73 14.93
C THR A 656 19.33 -3.81 13.87
N ILE A 657 19.23 -3.47 12.59
CA ILE A 657 19.45 -4.39 11.48
C ILE A 657 20.71 -3.97 10.74
N THR A 658 21.63 -4.90 10.57
CA THR A 658 22.92 -4.73 9.89
C THR A 658 22.90 -5.46 8.54
N PHE A 659 23.90 -5.23 7.69
CA PHE A 659 24.08 -6.04 6.47
C PHE A 659 24.30 -7.52 6.81
N GLU A 660 25.04 -7.78 7.90
CA GLU A 660 25.36 -9.13 8.36
C GLU A 660 24.13 -9.92 8.82
N ASP A 661 23.12 -9.25 9.38
CA ASP A 661 21.84 -9.90 9.69
C ASP A 661 21.16 -10.48 8.43
N TYR A 662 21.30 -9.82 7.27
CA TYR A 662 20.79 -10.37 6.00
C TYR A 662 21.63 -11.54 5.51
N ARG A 663 22.96 -11.45 5.66
CA ARG A 663 23.89 -12.54 5.32
C ARG A 663 23.57 -13.80 6.11
N LYS A 664 23.54 -13.70 7.44
CA LYS A 664 23.18 -14.83 8.32
C LYS A 664 21.79 -15.37 8.02
N CYS A 665 20.81 -14.50 7.80
CA CYS A 665 19.47 -14.92 7.42
C CYS A 665 19.49 -15.77 6.14
N LEU A 666 20.27 -15.39 5.13
CA LEU A 666 20.39 -16.13 3.87
C LEU A 666 21.21 -17.41 4.00
N GLU A 667 22.40 -17.35 4.60
CA GLU A 667 23.36 -18.46 4.64
C GLU A 667 22.96 -19.51 5.69
N GLU A 668 22.52 -19.08 6.87
CA GLU A 668 22.16 -19.96 7.99
C GLU A 668 20.65 -20.30 8.01
N GLN A 669 19.86 -19.75 7.08
CA GLN A 669 18.39 -19.93 7.01
C GLN A 669 17.67 -19.54 8.32
N ILE A 670 18.18 -18.54 9.05
CA ILE A 670 17.59 -18.10 10.31
C ILE A 670 16.54 -16.98 10.14
N ILE A 671 15.50 -17.02 10.97
CA ILE A 671 14.52 -15.92 11.06
C ILE A 671 15.00 -14.90 12.08
N VAL A 672 15.17 -13.65 11.63
CA VAL A 672 15.59 -12.55 12.51
C VAL A 672 14.35 -11.81 13.02
N LYS A 673 14.17 -11.78 14.34
CA LYS A 673 13.10 -11.00 15.00
C LYS A 673 13.67 -9.72 15.62
N ARG A 674 12.87 -8.66 15.65
CA ARG A 674 13.20 -7.38 16.31
C ARG A 674 11.97 -6.82 17.02
N GLU A 675 12.19 -6.21 18.17
CA GLU A 675 11.18 -5.44 18.88
C GLU A 675 10.92 -4.11 18.16
N GLN A 676 9.66 -3.71 18.09
CA GLN A 676 9.25 -2.38 17.66
C GLN A 676 8.08 -1.89 18.51
N CYS A 677 8.13 -0.63 18.92
CA CYS A 677 7.01 0.04 19.57
C CYS A 677 6.07 0.60 18.51
N ASN A 678 4.76 0.43 18.61
CA ASN A 678 3.77 1.03 17.70
C ASN A 678 2.66 1.71 18.50
N ILE A 679 2.04 2.72 17.90
CA ILE A 679 0.77 3.26 18.41
C ILE A 679 -0.35 2.55 17.64
N ARG A 680 -1.30 1.97 18.38
CA ARG A 680 -2.50 1.34 17.83
C ARG A 680 -3.76 1.89 18.47
N SER A 681 -4.86 1.69 17.76
CA SER A 681 -6.21 1.89 18.28
C SER A 681 -6.95 0.56 18.27
N LYS A 682 -7.76 0.33 19.29
CA LYS A 682 -8.84 -0.66 19.28
C LYS A 682 -10.07 0.00 19.88
N LEU A 683 -11.19 0.00 19.15
CA LEU A 683 -12.43 0.67 19.51
C LEU A 683 -12.22 2.14 19.92
N HIS A 684 -11.43 2.87 19.13
CA HIS A 684 -11.04 4.26 19.43
C HIS A 684 -10.20 4.48 20.70
N ILE A 685 -9.79 3.41 21.41
CA ILE A 685 -8.85 3.50 22.52
C ILE A 685 -7.42 3.38 21.97
N VAL A 686 -6.67 4.48 22.06
CA VAL A 686 -5.28 4.56 21.61
C VAL A 686 -4.35 4.06 22.70
N HIS A 687 -3.41 3.19 22.35
CA HIS A 687 -2.38 2.68 23.24
C HIS A 687 -1.07 2.43 22.49
N THR A 688 0.03 2.41 23.24
CA THR A 688 1.34 2.01 22.73
C THR A 688 1.55 0.53 22.98
N GLU A 689 1.82 -0.24 21.93
CA GLU A 689 2.17 -1.66 22.01
C GLU A 689 3.67 -1.85 21.72
N LYS A 690 4.31 -2.77 22.44
CA LYS A 690 5.59 -3.35 22.05
C LYS A 690 5.32 -4.66 21.33
N GLN A 691 5.80 -4.77 20.09
CA GLN A 691 5.60 -5.95 19.26
C GLN A 691 6.96 -6.54 18.87
N ASN A 692 7.18 -7.82 19.18
CA ASN A 692 8.29 -8.58 18.61
C ASN A 692 7.88 -9.11 17.23
N LYS A 693 8.52 -8.60 16.16
CA LYS A 693 8.13 -8.86 14.78
C LYS A 693 9.25 -9.57 14.02
N ILE A 694 8.86 -10.49 13.13
CA ILE A 694 9.79 -11.07 12.14
C ILE A 694 10.29 -9.95 11.23
N ALA A 695 11.56 -9.59 11.41
CA ALA A 695 12.25 -8.53 10.68
C ALA A 695 12.78 -9.04 9.35
N LEU A 696 13.49 -10.17 9.35
CA LEU A 696 14.04 -10.83 8.17
C LEU A 696 13.62 -12.30 8.16
N SER A 697 13.40 -12.84 6.95
CA SER A 697 13.05 -14.24 6.75
C SER A 697 13.70 -14.75 5.47
N PRO A 698 14.25 -15.97 5.47
CA PRO A 698 14.86 -16.57 4.29
C PRO A 698 13.84 -17.15 3.32
N HIS A 699 12.55 -17.18 3.65
CA HIS A 699 11.52 -17.76 2.80
C HIS A 699 10.99 -16.72 1.79
N ASP A 700 10.99 -17.11 0.52
CA ASP A 700 10.27 -16.42 -0.56
C ASP A 700 9.42 -17.46 -1.30
N ASP A 701 8.14 -17.17 -1.48
CA ASP A 701 7.19 -18.04 -2.18
C ASP A 701 6.83 -17.49 -3.57
N LYS A 702 7.35 -16.32 -3.95
CA LYS A 702 7.10 -15.77 -5.29
C LYS A 702 7.82 -16.53 -6.40
N ARG A 703 8.91 -17.20 -6.06
CA ARG A 703 9.77 -17.97 -6.97
C ARG A 703 10.19 -19.25 -6.26
N TYR A 704 10.58 -20.25 -7.03
CA TYR A 704 11.15 -21.49 -6.51
C TYR A 704 12.60 -21.24 -6.08
N LEU A 705 12.92 -21.54 -4.83
CA LEU A 705 14.28 -21.43 -4.31
C LEU A 705 15.04 -22.71 -4.65
N LEU A 706 16.15 -22.59 -5.38
CA LEU A 706 16.98 -23.75 -5.67
C LEU A 706 17.72 -24.21 -4.39
N PRO A 707 17.67 -25.50 -4.04
CA PRO A 707 18.41 -26.03 -2.90
C PRO A 707 19.90 -25.72 -3.03
N HIS A 708 20.53 -25.33 -1.91
CA HIS A 708 21.97 -25.03 -1.84
C HIS A 708 22.48 -23.96 -2.82
N SER A 709 21.59 -23.14 -3.37
CA SER A 709 21.93 -22.07 -4.31
C SER A 709 21.29 -20.75 -3.91
N THR A 710 21.89 -19.66 -4.36
CA THR A 710 21.31 -18.31 -4.24
C THR A 710 20.44 -17.97 -5.46
N ASP A 711 20.42 -18.84 -6.47
CA ASP A 711 19.55 -18.73 -7.63
C ASP A 711 18.12 -19.15 -7.34
N THR A 712 17.19 -18.54 -8.09
CA THR A 712 15.77 -18.85 -7.98
C THR A 712 15.15 -18.99 -9.36
N LEU A 713 14.21 -19.91 -9.51
CA LEU A 713 13.50 -20.13 -10.77
C LEU A 713 12.07 -19.57 -10.69
N PRO A 714 11.52 -19.01 -11.79
CA PRO A 714 10.10 -18.71 -11.83
C PRO A 714 9.27 -19.98 -11.81
N TRP A 715 8.12 -19.95 -11.15
CA TRP A 715 7.16 -21.05 -11.26
C TRP A 715 6.79 -21.31 -12.72
N GLY A 716 6.82 -22.60 -13.13
CA GLY A 716 6.62 -23.03 -14.52
C GLY A 716 7.91 -23.32 -15.30
N HIS A 717 9.09 -23.05 -14.73
CA HIS A 717 10.35 -23.43 -15.37
C HIS A 717 10.50 -24.96 -15.44
N TYR A 718 10.96 -25.49 -16.58
CA TYR A 718 11.04 -26.94 -16.82
C TYR A 718 11.97 -27.64 -15.79
N ARG A 719 13.10 -27.01 -15.48
CA ARG A 719 14.05 -27.43 -14.43
C ARG A 719 13.45 -27.64 -13.04
N ILE A 720 12.33 -27.02 -12.70
CA ILE A 720 11.72 -27.25 -11.37
C ILE A 720 11.27 -28.71 -11.22
N ILE A 721 10.72 -29.29 -12.28
CA ILE A 721 10.28 -30.69 -12.27
C ILE A 721 11.51 -31.60 -12.18
N GLU A 722 12.56 -31.31 -12.93
CA GLU A 722 13.83 -32.05 -12.89
C GLU A 722 14.42 -32.06 -11.47
N GLU A 723 14.46 -30.90 -10.81
CA GLU A 723 14.96 -30.77 -9.44
C GLU A 723 14.08 -31.50 -8.43
N GLN A 724 12.76 -31.42 -8.56
CA GLN A 724 11.82 -32.14 -7.69
C GLN A 724 11.96 -33.66 -7.84
N MET A 725 12.14 -34.16 -9.06
CA MET A 725 12.40 -35.57 -9.32
C MET A 725 13.76 -36.01 -8.78
N ALA A 726 14.81 -35.22 -8.97
CA ALA A 726 16.14 -35.50 -8.44
C ALA A 726 16.13 -35.60 -6.91
N LEU A 727 15.46 -34.66 -6.23
CA LEU A 727 15.28 -34.69 -4.77
C LEU A 727 14.52 -35.92 -4.29
N ALA A 728 13.45 -36.32 -4.99
CA ALA A 728 12.70 -37.52 -4.66
C ALA A 728 13.54 -38.80 -4.79
N VAL A 729 14.36 -38.90 -5.85
CA VAL A 729 15.28 -40.02 -6.04
C VAL A 729 16.36 -40.06 -4.95
N SER A 730 16.96 -38.91 -4.60
CA SER A 730 17.95 -38.84 -3.51
C SER A 730 17.36 -39.23 -2.15
N GLN A 731 16.12 -38.85 -1.86
CA GLN A 731 15.43 -39.27 -0.64
C GLN A 731 15.17 -40.78 -0.62
N MET A 732 14.76 -41.37 -1.74
CA MET A 732 14.59 -42.82 -1.85
C MET A 732 15.92 -43.58 -1.67
N GLU A 733 17.03 -43.06 -2.20
CA GLU A 733 18.36 -43.65 -2.02
C GLU A 733 18.89 -43.51 -0.57
N GLU A 734 18.57 -42.41 0.12
CA GLU A 734 18.89 -42.24 1.54
C GLU A 734 18.06 -43.17 2.42
N ASP A 735 16.77 -43.34 2.11
CA ASP A 735 15.86 -44.27 2.79
C ASP A 735 16.29 -45.74 2.55
N GLU A 736 16.74 -46.09 1.35
CA GLU A 736 17.31 -47.42 1.05
C GLU A 736 18.63 -47.66 1.79
N LYS A 737 19.54 -46.67 1.87
CA LYS A 737 20.79 -46.79 2.66
C LYS A 737 20.53 -46.87 4.17
N MET A 738 19.51 -46.17 4.68
CA MET A 738 19.01 -46.30 6.05
C MET A 738 18.37 -47.67 6.31
N ALA A 739 17.72 -48.27 5.30
CA ALA A 739 17.18 -49.62 5.37
C ALA A 739 18.28 -50.69 5.34
N ASP A 740 19.33 -50.53 4.54
CA ASP A 740 20.46 -51.46 4.43
C ASP A 740 21.33 -51.46 5.72
N THR A 741 21.54 -50.30 6.33
CA THR A 741 22.18 -50.18 7.66
C THR A 741 21.31 -50.65 8.83
N ARG A 742 20.01 -50.85 8.61
CA ARG A 742 19.13 -51.61 9.52
C ARG A 742 19.18 -53.11 9.22
N GLY A 743 19.34 -53.53 7.96
CA GLY A 743 19.51 -54.92 7.55
C GLY A 743 20.75 -55.60 8.15
N GLU A 744 21.87 -54.88 8.27
CA GLU A 744 23.09 -55.40 8.91
C GLU A 744 23.01 -55.49 10.44
N ARG A 745 21.98 -54.91 11.07
CA ARG A 745 21.72 -55.00 12.52
C ARG A 745 20.61 -55.97 12.91
N VAL A 746 20.05 -56.71 11.95
CA VAL A 746 19.03 -57.76 12.18
C VAL A 746 19.57 -59.15 11.80
N GLY A 747 20.90 -59.29 11.77
CA GLY A 747 21.61 -60.57 11.64
C GLY A 747 21.80 -61.35 12.94
N GLU A 748 21.03 -61.08 14.00
CA GLU A 748 20.96 -61.90 15.22
C GLU A 748 19.56 -61.72 15.84
N MET A 749 18.58 -62.50 15.38
CA MET A 749 17.54 -63.18 16.19
C MET A 749 16.37 -63.66 15.31
N GLU A 750 16.26 -64.99 15.26
CA GLU A 750 15.03 -65.78 15.30
C GLU A 750 14.03 -65.77 14.12
N LEU A 751 14.15 -66.85 13.32
CA LEU A 751 13.14 -67.90 13.17
C LEU A 751 11.75 -67.63 13.81
N GLU A 752 10.71 -67.46 12.99
CA GLU A 752 9.64 -68.47 12.81
C GLU A 752 8.46 -67.93 11.97
N LYS A 753 7.92 -68.84 11.15
CA LYS A 753 6.58 -68.88 10.52
C LYS A 753 6.35 -68.06 9.24
N GLY A 754 6.15 -68.82 8.17
CA GLY A 754 5.68 -68.33 6.87
C GLY A 754 4.16 -68.34 6.72
N TYR A 755 3.68 -67.77 5.63
CA TYR A 755 3.10 -68.49 4.48
C TYR A 755 2.72 -67.48 3.38
N GLU A 756 3.13 -67.82 2.16
CA GLU A 756 2.58 -67.59 0.82
C GLU A 756 2.00 -66.22 0.37
N ALA A 757 2.57 -65.78 -0.75
CA ALA A 757 2.11 -64.70 -1.61
C ALA A 757 1.08 -65.19 -2.65
N THR A 758 0.12 -64.32 -3.01
CA THR A 758 -0.46 -64.32 -4.36
C THR A 758 -0.63 -62.88 -4.87
N ASN A 759 -0.04 -62.63 -6.04
CA ASN A 759 -0.18 -61.44 -6.87
C ASN A 759 -1.61 -61.28 -7.38
N THR A 760 -2.12 -60.04 -7.49
CA THR A 760 -2.85 -59.60 -8.69
C THR A 760 -2.76 -58.09 -8.88
N LYS A 761 -2.53 -57.72 -10.15
CA LYS A 761 -2.47 -56.36 -10.70
C LYS A 761 -3.83 -55.67 -10.59
N GLU A 762 -4.07 -54.96 -9.49
CA GLU A 762 -5.17 -53.98 -9.39
C GLU A 762 -4.91 -52.87 -8.35
N GLU A 763 -3.68 -52.76 -7.83
CA GLU A 763 -3.29 -51.74 -6.83
C GLU A 763 -2.51 -50.55 -7.40
N SER A 764 -2.13 -50.54 -8.68
CA SER A 764 -1.43 -49.40 -9.27
C SER A 764 -2.32 -48.21 -9.61
N GLU A 765 -3.65 -48.38 -9.63
CA GLU A 765 -4.61 -47.29 -9.87
C GLU A 765 -5.27 -46.77 -8.58
N ARG A 766 -5.09 -47.46 -7.43
CA ARG A 766 -5.54 -46.98 -6.11
C ARG A 766 -4.44 -46.32 -5.26
N ALA A 767 -3.18 -46.40 -5.69
CA ALA A 767 -2.06 -45.72 -5.03
C ALA A 767 -1.98 -44.20 -5.34
N MET A 768 -2.69 -43.72 -6.36
CA MET A 768 -2.69 -42.29 -6.72
C MET A 768 -3.73 -41.45 -5.93
N GLU A 769 -4.68 -42.10 -5.24
CA GLU A 769 -5.67 -41.41 -4.37
C GLU A 769 -5.41 -41.55 -2.87
N ARG A 770 -4.46 -42.40 -2.43
CA ARG A 770 -4.11 -42.58 -1.00
C ARG A 770 -2.74 -42.05 -0.57
N GLY A 771 -2.05 -41.30 -1.44
CA GLY A 771 -0.84 -40.54 -1.09
C GLY A 771 -1.09 -39.11 -0.62
N SER A 772 -2.36 -38.69 -0.46
CA SER A 772 -2.74 -37.31 -0.12
C SER A 772 -3.33 -37.13 1.29
N GLU A 773 -3.35 -38.18 2.10
CA GLU A 773 -3.83 -38.15 3.48
C GLU A 773 -2.73 -38.67 4.42
N LEU A 774 -1.77 -37.81 4.76
CA LEU A 774 -1.02 -37.85 6.03
C LEU A 774 -0.09 -36.63 6.13
N SER A 775 -0.70 -35.44 6.22
CA SER A 775 -0.28 -34.33 7.08
C SER A 775 -1.31 -33.18 6.93
N ASN A 776 -2.57 -33.45 7.26
CA ASN A 776 -3.63 -32.43 7.31
C ASN A 776 -4.52 -32.68 8.55
N GLU A 777 -3.94 -32.49 9.72
CA GLU A 777 -4.60 -32.28 11.02
C GLU A 777 -3.70 -31.25 11.74
N ASN A 778 -4.06 -30.05 12.21
CA ASN A 778 -5.30 -29.43 12.67
C ASN A 778 -5.25 -27.92 12.37
N SER A 779 -6.38 -27.30 12.03
CA SER A 779 -6.55 -25.83 12.05
C SER A 779 -7.47 -25.35 13.18
N ALA A 780 -7.45 -26.07 14.31
CA ALA A 780 -8.06 -25.64 15.56
C ALA A 780 -7.04 -25.81 16.69
N ALA A 781 -6.96 -24.83 17.58
CA ALA A 781 -6.18 -24.95 18.80
C ALA A 781 -7.08 -25.51 19.90
N ARG A 782 -6.60 -26.56 20.57
CA ARG A 782 -7.28 -27.18 21.72
C ARG A 782 -6.99 -26.33 22.95
N VAL A 783 -8.02 -25.73 23.54
CA VAL A 783 -7.89 -24.83 24.68
C VAL A 783 -8.53 -25.49 25.90
N GLY A 784 -7.75 -25.59 26.99
CA GLY A 784 -8.22 -26.10 28.27
C GLY A 784 -8.42 -24.97 29.27
N MET A 785 -9.53 -25.00 30.02
CA MET A 785 -9.78 -24.10 31.14
C MET A 785 -10.07 -24.89 32.42
N THR A 786 -9.45 -24.48 33.52
CA THR A 786 -9.72 -25.00 34.86
C THR A 786 -10.59 -24.02 35.62
N LEU A 787 -11.76 -24.46 36.08
CA LEU A 787 -12.64 -23.72 36.97
C LEU A 787 -12.67 -24.39 38.34
N TYR A 788 -13.04 -23.63 39.36
CA TYR A 788 -13.27 -24.14 40.70
C TYR A 788 -14.75 -24.01 41.05
N GLY A 789 -15.37 -25.11 41.51
CA GLY A 789 -16.73 -25.10 42.01
C GLY A 789 -16.84 -24.41 43.38
N ASP A 790 -18.07 -24.10 43.80
CA ASP A 790 -18.35 -23.39 45.05
C ASP A 790 -17.91 -24.17 46.32
N THR A 791 -17.56 -25.46 46.16
CA THR A 791 -17.01 -26.36 47.18
C THR A 791 -15.48 -26.55 47.09
N GLY A 792 -14.81 -25.89 46.14
CA GLY A 792 -13.35 -25.95 45.94
C GLY A 792 -12.85 -27.05 45.01
N GLU A 793 -13.73 -27.81 44.36
CA GLU A 793 -13.36 -28.86 43.39
C GLU A 793 -12.94 -28.27 42.03
N GLN A 794 -11.87 -28.81 41.42
CA GLN A 794 -11.41 -28.40 40.09
C GLN A 794 -12.23 -29.10 38.99
N ILE A 795 -12.75 -28.31 38.07
CA ILE A 795 -13.44 -28.78 36.85
C ILE A 795 -12.61 -28.36 35.65
N PHE A 796 -12.22 -29.32 34.81
CA PHE A 796 -11.49 -29.09 33.57
C PHE A 796 -12.44 -29.17 32.37
N ILE A 797 -12.38 -28.19 31.48
CA ILE A 797 -13.14 -28.19 30.22
C ILE A 797 -12.15 -27.97 29.07
N GLU A 798 -12.19 -28.84 28.07
CA GLU A 798 -11.40 -28.74 26.84
C GLU A 798 -12.32 -28.65 25.61
N TYR A 799 -12.00 -27.77 24.67
CA TYR A 799 -12.68 -27.69 23.38
C TYR A 799 -11.76 -27.10 22.30
N ASP A 800 -12.14 -27.30 21.04
CA ASP A 800 -11.38 -26.88 19.86
C ASP A 800 -11.88 -25.53 19.32
N VAL A 801 -10.96 -24.59 19.07
CA VAL A 801 -11.28 -23.23 18.61
C VAL A 801 -10.66 -22.97 17.24
N CYS A 802 -11.46 -22.48 16.29
CA CYS A 802 -11.01 -22.11 14.95
C CYS A 802 -10.08 -20.88 14.98
N GLU A 803 -8.95 -20.92 14.27
CA GLU A 803 -7.86 -19.92 14.33
C GLU A 803 -8.31 -18.46 14.08
N GLU A 804 -9.41 -18.23 13.34
CA GLU A 804 -9.93 -16.89 13.03
C GLU A 804 -10.51 -16.16 14.26
N LEU A 805 -10.91 -16.88 15.31
CA LEU A 805 -11.51 -16.34 16.54
C LEU A 805 -10.50 -16.17 17.69
N MET A 806 -9.27 -16.66 17.54
CA MET A 806 -8.25 -16.62 18.61
C MET A 806 -7.81 -15.21 19.03
N HIS A 807 -8.00 -14.19 18.20
CA HIS A 807 -7.59 -12.81 18.52
C HIS A 807 -8.59 -12.04 19.38
N GLU A 808 -9.79 -12.60 19.59
CA GLU A 808 -10.85 -11.98 20.40
C GLU A 808 -10.91 -12.55 21.83
N TRP A 809 -10.17 -13.63 22.13
CA TRP A 809 -10.23 -14.31 23.42
C TRP A 809 -9.05 -13.95 24.34
N ASN A 810 -9.34 -13.56 25.58
CA ASN A 810 -8.33 -13.42 26.66
C ASN A 810 -8.80 -14.18 27.91
N PRO A 811 -8.07 -15.21 28.40
CA PRO A 811 -8.48 -15.99 29.56
C PRO A 811 -8.09 -15.35 30.92
N SER A 812 -7.37 -14.23 30.95
CA SER A 812 -7.00 -13.58 32.22
C SER A 812 -8.04 -12.53 32.65
N MET A 813 -9.12 -12.97 33.30
CA MET A 813 -10.05 -12.11 34.04
C MET A 813 -10.34 -12.76 35.40
N GLU A 814 -9.39 -12.62 36.34
CA GLU A 814 -9.65 -12.87 37.75
C GLU A 814 -10.51 -11.73 38.31
N GLY A 815 -11.72 -12.05 38.75
CA GLY A 815 -12.56 -11.18 39.58
C GLY A 815 -13.78 -10.56 38.89
N ALA A 816 -14.86 -11.32 38.67
CA ALA A 816 -16.23 -10.80 38.57
C ALA A 816 -17.27 -11.92 38.75
N SER A 817 -18.24 -11.71 39.64
CA SER A 817 -19.31 -12.64 40.02
C SER A 817 -20.57 -12.52 39.13
N SER A 818 -21.44 -13.54 39.22
CA SER A 818 -22.82 -13.66 38.70
C SER A 818 -23.10 -13.54 37.18
N ASN A 819 -22.30 -12.83 36.37
CA ASN A 819 -22.52 -12.69 34.92
C ASN A 819 -22.04 -13.89 34.07
N ARG A 820 -21.68 -15.03 34.70
CA ARG A 820 -21.10 -16.19 34.01
C ARG A 820 -22.12 -17.13 33.35
N ARG A 821 -23.41 -17.07 33.71
CA ARG A 821 -24.43 -17.94 33.07
C ARG A 821 -24.76 -17.49 31.64
N ASP A 822 -24.78 -16.19 31.39
CA ASP A 822 -25.21 -15.64 30.09
C ASP A 822 -24.15 -15.84 28.99
N ILE A 823 -22.86 -15.84 29.35
CA ILE A 823 -21.75 -16.00 28.40
C ILE A 823 -21.70 -17.44 27.85
N LEU A 824 -21.98 -18.45 28.69
CA LEU A 824 -21.98 -19.84 28.22
C LEU A 824 -23.16 -20.09 27.28
N GLN A 825 -24.30 -19.46 27.56
CA GLN A 825 -25.50 -19.57 26.73
C GLN A 825 -25.35 -18.82 25.40
N GLU A 826 -24.79 -17.61 25.39
CA GLU A 826 -24.46 -16.87 24.16
C GLU A 826 -23.39 -17.59 23.31
N ALA A 827 -22.40 -18.23 23.94
CA ALA A 827 -21.39 -19.02 23.23
C ALA A 827 -21.95 -20.31 22.62
N MET A 828 -22.91 -20.96 23.30
CA MET A 828 -23.60 -22.15 22.79
C MET A 828 -24.57 -21.80 21.66
N GLU A 829 -25.30 -20.69 21.76
CA GLU A 829 -26.16 -20.16 20.70
C GLU A 829 -25.35 -19.67 19.49
N GLY A 830 -24.19 -19.02 19.72
CA GLY A 830 -23.27 -18.60 18.67
C GLY A 830 -22.54 -19.75 17.94
N ALA A 831 -22.54 -20.94 18.52
CA ALA A 831 -21.97 -22.16 17.93
C ALA A 831 -23.04 -23.10 17.31
N ASP A 832 -24.30 -22.65 17.18
CA ASP A 832 -25.44 -23.44 16.69
C ASP A 832 -25.73 -24.72 17.52
N ILE A 833 -25.34 -24.75 18.80
CA ILE A 833 -25.70 -25.82 19.73
C ILE A 833 -26.99 -25.40 20.44
N VAL A 834 -28.13 -25.60 19.76
CA VAL A 834 -29.43 -25.10 20.23
C VAL A 834 -30.07 -26.07 21.23
N VAL A 835 -30.19 -25.63 22.49
CA VAL A 835 -31.08 -26.23 23.49
C VAL A 835 -32.52 -25.88 23.12
N GLY A 836 -33.36 -26.90 22.89
CA GLY A 836 -34.80 -26.70 22.66
C GLY A 836 -35.43 -27.44 21.48
N ASN A 837 -34.66 -28.21 20.70
CA ASN A 837 -35.21 -29.02 19.58
C ASN A 837 -34.75 -30.50 19.56
N GLY A 838 -34.42 -31.10 20.72
CA GLY A 838 -34.47 -32.57 20.87
C GLY A 838 -33.19 -33.39 20.69
N LEU A 839 -31.99 -32.80 20.74
CA LEU A 839 -30.73 -33.59 20.74
C LEU A 839 -30.20 -33.94 22.14
N TYR A 840 -30.57 -33.17 23.16
CA TYR A 840 -30.12 -33.35 24.54
C TYR A 840 -31.22 -32.96 25.53
N GLU A 841 -31.42 -33.76 26.58
CA GLU A 841 -32.45 -33.51 27.61
C GLU A 841 -31.85 -33.37 29.02
N PRO A 842 -32.42 -32.48 29.88
CA PRO A 842 -32.06 -32.40 31.30
C PRO A 842 -32.65 -33.58 32.09
N THR A 843 -31.87 -34.20 32.98
CA THR A 843 -32.40 -35.26 33.86
C THR A 843 -33.11 -34.68 35.10
N HIS A 844 -34.20 -35.31 35.52
CA HIS A 844 -35.19 -34.74 36.45
C HIS A 844 -34.80 -34.68 37.95
N HIS A 845 -33.52 -34.84 38.31
CA HIS A 845 -33.10 -34.77 39.71
C HIS A 845 -31.97 -33.76 39.90
N GLY A 846 -32.35 -32.51 40.12
CA GLY A 846 -31.74 -31.58 41.09
C GLY A 846 -30.28 -31.15 40.93
N GLU A 847 -29.46 -31.83 40.12
CA GLU A 847 -28.04 -31.53 39.91
C GLU A 847 -27.65 -31.72 38.43
N LYS A 848 -26.68 -30.90 38.01
CA LYS A 848 -26.36 -30.46 36.65
C LYS A 848 -25.81 -31.56 35.72
N HIS A 849 -26.63 -32.43 35.12
CA HIS A 849 -26.19 -33.28 34.00
C HIS A 849 -27.18 -33.29 32.82
N ILE A 850 -26.63 -33.23 31.59
CA ILE A 850 -27.35 -33.29 30.31
C ILE A 850 -27.01 -34.63 29.64
N ARG A 851 -28.02 -35.38 29.16
CA ARG A 851 -27.81 -36.65 28.42
C ARG A 851 -28.15 -36.47 26.95
N ALA A 852 -27.36 -37.08 26.07
CA ALA A 852 -27.65 -37.18 24.64
C ALA A 852 -28.84 -38.11 24.36
N VAL A 853 -29.79 -37.67 23.53
CA VAL A 853 -30.90 -38.48 23.05
C VAL A 853 -30.48 -39.19 21.77
N GLU A 854 -30.58 -40.52 21.73
CA GLU A 854 -30.33 -41.29 20.50
C GLU A 854 -31.54 -41.17 19.57
N LEU A 855 -31.44 -40.28 18.57
CA LEU A 855 -32.35 -40.27 17.43
C LEU A 855 -31.93 -41.35 16.44
N GLU A 856 -32.79 -42.35 16.23
CA GLU A 856 -32.59 -43.36 15.20
C GLU A 856 -32.56 -42.71 13.82
N ASN A 857 -31.42 -42.87 13.15
CA ASN A 857 -31.17 -42.63 11.72
C ASN A 857 -31.35 -41.18 11.25
N TYR A 858 -30.25 -40.47 10.94
CA TYR A 858 -30.11 -39.56 9.77
C TYR A 858 -28.84 -38.66 9.75
N LEU A 859 -27.80 -38.93 10.55
CA LEU A 859 -26.50 -38.21 10.42
C LEU A 859 -25.27 -39.16 10.52
N PRO A 860 -24.21 -38.97 9.69
CA PRO A 860 -22.97 -39.75 9.77
C PRO A 860 -22.23 -39.57 11.11
N LEU A 861 -21.56 -40.63 11.59
CA LEU A 861 -20.91 -40.72 12.91
C LEU A 861 -19.83 -39.64 13.19
N GLU A 862 -19.29 -38.95 12.18
CA GLU A 862 -18.17 -37.99 12.31
C GLU A 862 -18.59 -36.57 12.75
N LYS A 863 -19.89 -36.29 12.92
CA LYS A 863 -20.37 -34.97 13.37
C LYS A 863 -21.22 -35.03 14.65
N LYS A 864 -20.81 -35.79 15.65
CA LYS A 864 -21.35 -35.66 17.02
C LYS A 864 -20.33 -34.92 17.90
N PRO A 865 -20.64 -33.73 18.43
CA PRO A 865 -19.82 -33.15 19.48
C PRO A 865 -19.91 -34.04 20.72
N ARG A 866 -18.77 -34.52 21.21
CA ARG A 866 -18.67 -35.23 22.50
C ARG A 866 -18.38 -34.20 23.58
N LEU A 867 -19.31 -34.04 24.53
CA LEU A 867 -19.01 -33.47 25.84
C LEU A 867 -18.47 -34.61 26.72
N THR A 868 -17.29 -34.44 27.32
CA THR A 868 -16.86 -35.20 28.50
C THR A 868 -16.60 -34.25 29.64
#